data_AF-A0AAV9ZNS9-F1
#
_entry.id   AF-A0AAV9ZNS9-F1
#
_cell.length_a   1.000
_cell.length_b   1.000
_cell.length_c   1.000
_cell.angle_alpha   90.00
_cell.angle_beta   90.00
_cell.angle_gamma   90.00
#
_symmetry.space_group_name_H-M   'P 1'
#
loop_
_entity.id
_entity.type
_entity.pdbx_description
1 polymer ?
#
loop_
_entity_poly.entity_id
_entity_poly.type
_entity_poly.pdbx_seq_one_letter_code
_entity_poly.pdbx_strand_id
1 'polypeptide(L)'
;MGPSHRPNIKKFSTPSRTPVAGTAPHHNSKAPTPLVYLAGNRTLTQARVPPLFGQAGIRGDRLPDTEDDPFLAPPAPPPDIDPADYDFGLHELDAGMPPQVDSRYAQKRQTQTNRWLHTVLPRLVPIFMDLLATTGDLRNLDGVMVEEPRCGCSYDELLGRGKTKPLEEIVIRICPCSPAASQLVKRGFFPCSPLEPSVAIGLHILEFARKLFLNLPPNNTAISTTLEEVLDDMGYKLSNRNALRRRFGNALEWYSAMRDLTAAKIDAAISTARESLAAEAPETPRAADTPLPASSPAPSAPSSPTKRRRPDTPPPDSSPPSSPPASPSKRRRQRAPSPSPSTSSSSPPPAQADYPFSLPEERTRPSEYLRWLCPACFGGKWENPSMKIAGIVAGDACFTQRRNIGNGCMDPAHQHPSSVFVSTEVTDAMDAYVESIRPSTTRGGSDEDGEPEDDHFEDPRLPVPKSVLDECESSFVAADERRIKSSTRFFDDTGLMALTCRHDHPLFVVNMKSAGEKQSNMLALLQMLFSHLPRNFVVGFLYDIVCQLERSLRKWNFFPPEYMERMEFAVSVLHAFGHNWVCQLQYHPRRRTLFGLSDGEGCERFWHSISKLIAYLRVCGYHRRLYTLDTQIRHLRNASIGRLGAWLGRRWAHMIDKRREATELFDECGHSRELLEEEHRKQVAAQTKPLPKRSRTAGKLAVEAIIRRRQAVGVLNKRITRLEETVMDLDADAEDVRRAQEDLKTAREKLKKDTATLKRKEKALGVEDRANLAHLTKSKFIAKRMNARAIKHRLREKLRARKFELDRVERTYRRKKKTEHKLKTHIEDAVARRDPSIQTLVRQYNTLCKEMKKLVKERKAPKNSIPPAPIDPKAIWGLDVDDEIWQDVGLDEEDDDTEPPLWLKDDTVRSGIRAMLELDRCEEEEVRIFHECRALRYWLAEEWEVVASAMAEADDNDDFGLRHQLQLRRTELCKLCASWITAIRGIPFKLEGLPPWGPSDDELRAVRLDDKNAKTVARDVDDDDEEEVEADGEEEELPIEDIEAFQRAEVYAQNTVDSYLDLGF
;
A
#
# COMPACT_ATOMS: atom_id res chain seq x y z
N MET A 1 -53.18 -5.69 -56.51
CA MET A 1 -54.27 -4.98 -57.21
C MET A 1 -54.73 -3.83 -56.33
N GLY A 2 -55.06 -2.65 -56.87
CA GLY A 2 -55.56 -1.49 -56.10
C GLY A 2 -57.09 -1.39 -56.16
N PRO A 3 -57.71 -0.19 -56.13
CA PRO A 3 -57.11 1.15 -55.98
C PRO A 3 -57.91 2.20 -55.14
N SER A 4 -57.28 3.37 -54.95
CA SER A 4 -57.82 4.76 -55.01
C SER A 4 -59.02 5.33 -54.20
N HIS A 5 -58.89 6.66 -53.95
CA HIS A 5 -59.90 7.74 -53.88
C HIS A 5 -60.58 8.25 -52.56
N ARG A 6 -60.39 9.58 -52.37
CA ARG A 6 -61.18 10.64 -51.68
C ARG A 6 -62.63 10.75 -52.25
N PRO A 7 -63.65 11.50 -51.70
CA PRO A 7 -63.52 12.92 -51.27
C PRO A 7 -64.58 13.60 -50.33
N ASN A 8 -64.43 14.93 -50.17
CA ASN A 8 -65.42 16.00 -49.87
C ASN A 8 -65.97 16.22 -48.43
N ILE A 9 -66.51 17.38 -48.02
CA ILE A 9 -66.20 18.85 -48.12
C ILE A 9 -67.45 19.70 -47.78
N LYS A 10 -67.32 20.71 -46.88
CA LYS A 10 -67.96 22.08 -46.85
C LYS A 10 -67.65 22.75 -45.48
N LYS A 11 -67.03 23.94 -45.38
CA LYS A 11 -67.54 25.34 -45.57
C LYS A 11 -68.57 25.74 -44.49
N PHE A 12 -68.58 26.94 -43.85
CA PHE A 12 -68.01 28.30 -44.09
C PHE A 12 -67.50 28.91 -42.73
N SER A 13 -67.01 30.16 -42.50
CA SER A 13 -66.61 31.39 -43.26
C SER A 13 -65.74 32.31 -42.34
N THR A 14 -65.21 33.43 -42.85
CA THR A 14 -64.66 34.58 -42.07
C THR A 14 -65.61 35.80 -42.10
N PRO A 15 -65.41 36.82 -41.24
CA PRO A 15 -64.80 38.08 -41.73
C PRO A 15 -63.84 38.75 -40.73
N SER A 16 -63.20 39.86 -41.14
CA SER A 16 -62.21 40.62 -40.36
C SER A 16 -62.74 41.94 -39.76
N ARG A 17 -62.08 42.45 -38.72
CA ARG A 17 -61.95 43.89 -38.44
C ARG A 17 -60.78 44.19 -37.49
N THR A 18 -60.25 45.40 -37.58
CA THR A 18 -59.06 45.90 -36.84
C THR A 18 -59.44 46.65 -35.55
N PRO A 19 -58.52 46.63 -34.56
CA PRO A 19 -58.10 47.83 -33.83
C PRO A 19 -56.58 48.05 -34.05
N VAL A 20 -56.11 49.25 -34.40
CA VAL A 20 -56.02 50.49 -33.59
C VAL A 20 -55.03 50.33 -32.42
N ALA A 21 -53.99 51.17 -32.41
CA ALA A 21 -52.94 51.18 -31.40
C ALA A 21 -53.41 51.82 -30.08
N GLY A 22 -52.90 51.32 -28.95
CA GLY A 22 -53.11 51.89 -27.63
C GLY A 22 -51.97 51.50 -26.69
N THR A 23 -51.32 52.49 -26.09
CA THR A 23 -50.18 52.32 -25.18
C THR A 23 -50.64 52.25 -23.72
N ALA A 24 -50.37 51.12 -23.04
CA ALA A 24 -50.53 50.95 -21.60
C ALA A 24 -49.46 49.95 -21.08
N PRO A 25 -49.05 50.01 -19.80
CA PRO A 25 -47.70 49.57 -19.40
C PRO A 25 -47.57 48.08 -19.03
N HIS A 26 -46.35 47.56 -19.17
CA HIS A 26 -45.95 46.23 -18.70
C HIS A 26 -45.80 46.18 -17.16
N HIS A 27 -46.80 45.67 -16.44
CA HIS A 27 -46.60 45.05 -15.13
C HIS A 27 -46.83 43.54 -15.22
N ASN A 28 -45.76 42.77 -15.40
CA ASN A 28 -45.81 41.31 -15.51
C ASN A 28 -45.10 40.64 -14.31
N SER A 29 -45.56 40.98 -13.10
CA SER A 29 -45.08 40.41 -11.84
C SER A 29 -45.58 38.96 -11.69
N LYS A 30 -44.89 38.01 -12.34
CA LYS A 30 -45.13 36.58 -12.17
C LYS A 30 -45.13 36.21 -10.69
N ALA A 31 -46.22 35.63 -10.21
CA ALA A 31 -46.36 35.19 -8.83
C ALA A 31 -45.24 34.19 -8.44
N PRO A 32 -44.72 34.26 -7.20
CA PRO A 32 -43.66 33.36 -6.75
C PRO A 32 -44.18 31.92 -6.81
N THR A 33 -43.46 31.08 -7.56
CA THR A 33 -43.93 29.75 -7.91
C THR A 33 -43.49 28.73 -6.84
N PRO A 34 -44.36 27.81 -6.40
CA PRO A 34 -44.07 26.99 -5.22
C PRO A 34 -42.89 26.04 -5.38
N LEU A 35 -42.28 25.76 -4.22
CA LEU A 35 -41.08 24.96 -4.00
C LEU A 35 -41.39 23.64 -3.27
N VAL A 36 -42.39 23.69 -2.39
CA VAL A 36 -42.96 22.52 -1.71
C VAL A 36 -44.48 22.64 -1.76
N TYR A 37 -45.19 21.56 -2.08
CA TYR A 37 -46.64 21.45 -1.91
C TYR A 37 -46.92 20.61 -0.65
N LEU A 38 -47.89 21.04 0.15
CA LEU A 38 -48.27 20.40 1.41
C LEU A 38 -49.69 19.81 1.30
N ALA A 39 -50.00 18.87 2.19
CA ALA A 39 -51.38 18.42 2.40
C ALA A 39 -52.35 19.60 2.62
N GLY A 40 -53.49 19.55 1.92
CA GLY A 40 -54.56 20.56 1.98
C GLY A 40 -54.40 21.75 1.01
N ASN A 41 -53.82 21.55 -0.18
CA ASN A 41 -53.57 22.58 -1.21
C ASN A 41 -52.72 23.80 -0.76
N ARG A 42 -52.10 23.74 0.42
CA ARG A 42 -51.14 24.75 0.90
C ARG A 42 -49.82 24.56 0.16
N THR A 43 -49.12 25.66 -0.14
CA THR A 43 -47.82 25.60 -0.81
C THR A 43 -46.82 26.52 -0.14
N LEU A 44 -45.54 26.17 -0.25
CA LEU A 44 -44.42 26.96 0.24
C LEU A 44 -43.73 27.63 -0.95
N THR A 45 -43.65 28.96 -0.91
CA THR A 45 -42.98 29.80 -1.89
C THR A 45 -41.82 30.53 -1.21
N GLN A 46 -40.72 30.75 -1.94
CA GLN A 46 -39.68 31.68 -1.51
C GLN A 46 -39.96 33.04 -2.16
N ALA A 47 -39.89 34.12 -1.38
CA ALA A 47 -39.94 35.47 -1.92
C ALA A 47 -38.73 35.71 -2.85
N ARG A 48 -38.90 36.52 -3.90
CA ARG A 48 -37.80 36.86 -4.82
C ARG A 48 -36.80 37.82 -4.15
N VAL A 49 -35.84 37.26 -3.42
CA VAL A 49 -34.52 37.90 -3.26
C VAL A 49 -33.82 37.88 -4.63
N PRO A 50 -33.19 38.97 -5.08
CA PRO A 50 -32.41 38.95 -6.32
C PRO A 50 -31.26 37.92 -6.21
N PRO A 51 -31.14 36.97 -7.15
CA PRO A 51 -30.07 35.98 -7.09
C PRO A 51 -28.73 36.64 -7.41
N LEU A 52 -27.89 36.88 -6.41
CA LEU A 52 -26.52 37.32 -6.61
C LEU A 52 -25.75 36.35 -7.51
N PHE A 53 -24.84 36.90 -8.32
CA PHE A 53 -24.26 36.22 -9.48
C PHE A 53 -23.64 34.87 -9.09
N GLY A 54 -24.18 33.78 -9.64
CA GLY A 54 -23.68 32.43 -9.41
C GLY A 54 -24.36 31.62 -8.31
N GLN A 55 -25.57 31.94 -7.85
CA GLN A 55 -26.36 31.00 -7.03
C GLN A 55 -27.21 30.01 -7.82
N ALA A 56 -27.50 28.84 -7.23
CA ALA A 56 -28.38 27.81 -7.79
C ALA A 56 -29.65 27.68 -6.94
N GLY A 57 -30.65 28.51 -7.25
CA GLY A 57 -32.00 28.39 -6.69
C GLY A 57 -32.63 27.03 -7.04
N ILE A 58 -33.75 26.67 -6.39
CA ILE A 58 -34.37 25.32 -6.48
C ILE A 58 -34.73 24.91 -7.92
N ARG A 59 -34.79 25.86 -8.85
CA ARG A 59 -35.16 25.69 -10.25
C ARG A 59 -34.00 25.47 -11.22
N GLY A 60 -32.77 25.85 -10.85
CA GLY A 60 -31.59 25.64 -11.69
C GLY A 60 -31.58 26.44 -13.00
N ASP A 61 -32.33 27.55 -13.07
CA ASP A 61 -32.47 28.37 -14.28
C ASP A 61 -31.11 28.96 -14.74
N ARG A 62 -30.89 29.00 -16.07
CA ARG A 62 -29.86 29.87 -16.67
C ARG A 62 -30.30 31.33 -16.54
N LEU A 63 -29.36 32.25 -16.33
CA LEU A 63 -29.59 33.67 -16.60
C LEU A 63 -29.70 33.87 -18.14
N PRO A 64 -30.54 34.82 -18.61
CA PRO A 64 -30.48 35.27 -20.00
C PRO A 64 -29.20 36.07 -20.24
N ASP A 65 -28.63 35.97 -21.44
CA ASP A 65 -27.50 36.80 -21.84
C ASP A 65 -27.94 38.28 -21.92
N THR A 66 -27.22 39.13 -21.20
CA THR A 66 -27.35 40.60 -21.18
C THR A 66 -25.95 41.16 -20.99
N GLU A 67 -25.45 41.94 -21.94
CA GLU A 67 -24.03 42.36 -21.98
C GLU A 67 -23.76 43.72 -21.31
N ASP A 68 -24.81 44.41 -20.86
CA ASP A 68 -24.74 45.75 -20.26
C ASP A 68 -24.81 45.70 -18.71
N ASP A 69 -23.66 45.62 -18.04
CA ASP A 69 -23.53 45.90 -16.59
C ASP A 69 -22.32 46.84 -16.35
N PRO A 70 -22.53 48.08 -15.86
CA PRO A 70 -21.47 49.09 -15.75
C PRO A 70 -20.43 48.82 -14.64
N PHE A 71 -20.54 47.73 -13.87
CA PHE A 71 -19.54 47.37 -12.85
C PHE A 71 -18.37 46.52 -13.37
N LEU A 72 -18.32 46.20 -14.67
CA LEU A 72 -17.20 45.51 -15.32
C LEU A 72 -16.20 46.49 -15.97
N ALA A 73 -15.47 47.25 -15.15
CA ALA A 73 -14.34 48.06 -15.59
C ALA A 73 -13.06 47.74 -14.76
N PRO A 74 -11.98 47.24 -15.37
CA PRO A 74 -10.70 47.09 -14.68
C PRO A 74 -10.04 48.47 -14.44
N PRO A 75 -9.20 48.63 -13.40
CA PRO A 75 -8.45 49.86 -13.19
C PRO A 75 -7.43 50.08 -14.33
N ALA A 76 -7.27 51.33 -14.76
CA ALA A 76 -6.32 51.69 -15.81
C ALA A 76 -4.85 51.57 -15.31
N PRO A 77 -3.90 51.13 -16.16
CA PRO A 77 -2.48 51.13 -15.84
C PRO A 77 -1.91 52.57 -15.83
N PRO A 78 -0.77 52.80 -15.15
CA PRO A 78 -0.04 54.07 -15.25
C PRO A 78 0.53 54.29 -16.67
N PRO A 79 0.77 55.55 -17.08
CA PRO A 79 1.38 55.89 -18.36
C PRO A 79 2.92 55.70 -18.35
N ASP A 80 3.50 55.92 -19.52
CA ASP A 80 4.94 56.08 -19.82
C ASP A 80 5.83 54.82 -19.74
N ILE A 81 5.90 54.10 -20.87
CA ILE A 81 7.14 53.78 -21.61
C ILE A 81 6.75 53.40 -23.06
N ASP A 82 7.54 53.86 -24.04
CA ASP A 82 7.27 53.74 -25.48
C ASP A 82 7.76 52.38 -26.04
N PRO A 83 6.90 51.54 -26.68
CA PRO A 83 7.26 50.18 -27.12
C PRO A 83 8.04 50.18 -28.46
N ALA A 84 9.13 50.95 -28.54
CA ALA A 84 9.83 51.24 -29.80
C ALA A 84 11.34 50.91 -29.80
N ASP A 85 11.90 50.36 -28.72
CA ASP A 85 13.35 50.15 -28.56
C ASP A 85 13.74 48.69 -28.25
N TYR A 86 14.82 48.23 -28.90
CA TYR A 86 15.50 46.93 -28.79
C TYR A 86 14.78 45.63 -29.19
N ASP A 87 14.86 45.34 -30.50
CA ASP A 87 15.07 43.97 -31.00
C ASP A 87 16.50 43.50 -30.67
N PHE A 88 16.65 42.33 -30.04
CA PHE A 88 17.75 41.40 -30.30
C PHE A 88 17.39 39.99 -29.77
N GLY A 89 17.28 39.02 -30.67
CA GLY A 89 16.79 37.67 -30.34
C GLY A 89 17.79 36.71 -29.69
N LEU A 90 17.28 35.80 -28.85
CA LEU A 90 17.95 34.59 -28.37
C LEU A 90 16.94 33.43 -28.25
N HIS A 91 17.39 32.22 -28.57
CA HIS A 91 16.60 30.99 -28.38
C HIS A 91 16.74 30.53 -26.93
N GLU A 92 15.67 30.52 -26.14
CA GLU A 92 15.71 29.88 -24.83
C GLU A 92 14.39 29.21 -24.40
N LEU A 93 14.59 28.21 -23.54
CA LEU A 93 13.74 27.11 -23.11
C LEU A 93 12.31 27.50 -22.66
N ASP A 94 11.32 26.66 -23.04
CA ASP A 94 9.93 26.73 -22.58
C ASP A 94 9.81 26.32 -21.09
N ALA A 95 9.91 27.31 -20.20
CA ALA A 95 9.64 27.16 -18.77
C ALA A 95 8.13 27.26 -18.51
N GLY A 96 7.50 26.13 -18.21
CA GLY A 96 6.04 25.99 -18.26
C GLY A 96 5.23 27.00 -17.44
N MET A 97 4.34 27.72 -18.11
CA MET A 97 3.26 28.46 -17.44
C MET A 97 2.31 27.49 -16.70
N PRO A 98 1.77 27.87 -15.53
CA PRO A 98 0.71 27.11 -14.89
C PRO A 98 -0.56 27.10 -15.76
N PRO A 99 -1.33 25.99 -15.80
CA PRO A 99 -2.50 25.87 -16.66
C PRO A 99 -3.59 26.89 -16.31
N GLN A 100 -4.05 27.65 -17.30
CA GLN A 100 -5.12 28.63 -17.13
C GLN A 100 -6.44 27.94 -16.78
N VAL A 101 -7.11 28.42 -15.73
CA VAL A 101 -8.33 27.80 -15.18
C VAL A 101 -9.56 28.35 -15.90
N ASP A 102 -9.74 27.89 -17.14
CA ASP A 102 -10.68 28.42 -18.14
C ASP A 102 -12.16 28.07 -17.92
N SER A 103 -12.63 28.16 -16.67
CA SER A 103 -14.06 28.08 -16.39
C SER A 103 -14.47 28.93 -15.19
N ARG A 104 -15.40 29.86 -15.45
CA ARG A 104 -16.17 30.59 -14.41
C ARG A 104 -16.81 29.64 -13.38
N TYR A 105 -17.11 28.38 -13.76
CA TYR A 105 -17.64 27.37 -12.82
C TYR A 105 -16.56 26.80 -11.89
N ALA A 106 -15.34 26.55 -12.39
CA ALA A 106 -14.23 26.07 -11.57
C ALA A 106 -13.77 27.14 -10.57
N GLN A 107 -13.54 28.37 -11.05
CA GLN A 107 -13.22 29.53 -10.21
C GLN A 107 -14.26 29.74 -9.10
N LYS A 108 -15.55 29.67 -9.44
CA LYS A 108 -16.67 29.72 -8.48
C LYS A 108 -16.61 28.58 -7.44
N ARG A 109 -16.29 27.34 -7.82
CA ARG A 109 -16.12 26.23 -6.86
C ARG A 109 -14.95 26.50 -5.91
N GLN A 110 -13.83 27.03 -6.42
CA GLN A 110 -12.69 27.41 -5.58
C GLN A 110 -13.09 28.49 -4.56
N THR A 111 -13.72 29.59 -5.00
CA THR A 111 -14.16 30.67 -4.10
C THR A 111 -15.13 30.19 -3.02
N GLN A 112 -16.03 29.25 -3.33
CA GLN A 112 -16.91 28.64 -2.33
C GLN A 112 -16.15 27.76 -1.34
N THR A 113 -15.18 26.97 -1.81
CA THR A 113 -14.32 26.08 -1.00
C THR A 113 -13.47 26.89 -0.02
N ASN A 114 -12.76 27.92 -0.52
CA ASN A 114 -11.95 28.83 0.29
C ASN A 114 -12.81 29.52 1.38
N ARG A 115 -14.04 29.94 1.05
CA ARG A 115 -14.96 30.59 2.01
C ARG A 115 -15.47 29.61 3.08
N TRP A 116 -15.66 28.34 2.75
CA TRP A 116 -15.95 27.32 3.77
C TRP A 116 -14.76 27.14 4.71
N LEU A 117 -13.58 26.82 4.17
CA LEU A 117 -12.39 26.49 4.94
C LEU A 117 -11.85 27.65 5.80
N HIS A 118 -11.78 28.87 5.25
CA HIS A 118 -11.10 30.00 5.89
C HIS A 118 -12.05 31.06 6.49
N THR A 119 -13.37 30.86 6.44
CA THR A 119 -14.32 31.87 6.97
C THR A 119 -15.51 31.27 7.70
N VAL A 120 -16.15 30.23 7.15
CA VAL A 120 -17.36 29.66 7.75
C VAL A 120 -17.03 28.59 8.79
N LEU A 121 -16.32 27.52 8.43
CA LEU A 121 -16.04 26.41 9.35
C LEU A 121 -15.31 26.84 10.64
N PRO A 122 -14.29 27.73 10.61
CA PRO A 122 -13.64 28.19 11.84
C PRO A 122 -14.59 28.93 12.79
N ARG A 123 -15.65 29.58 12.26
CA ARG A 123 -16.72 30.22 13.05
C ARG A 123 -17.79 29.22 13.51
N LEU A 124 -17.93 28.07 12.86
CA LEU A 124 -18.92 27.05 13.23
C LEU A 124 -18.40 26.04 14.25
N VAL A 125 -17.10 25.71 14.25
CA VAL A 125 -16.54 24.68 15.16
C VAL A 125 -16.82 24.98 16.63
N PRO A 126 -16.56 26.18 17.19
CA PRO A 126 -16.90 26.47 18.59
C PRO A 126 -18.39 26.31 18.87
N ILE A 127 -19.23 26.98 18.06
CA ILE A 127 -20.70 26.94 18.13
C ILE A 127 -21.25 25.50 18.10
N PHE A 128 -20.59 24.62 17.34
CA PHE A 128 -20.96 23.22 17.23
C PHE A 128 -20.53 22.40 18.45
N MET A 129 -19.37 22.68 19.06
CA MET A 129 -19.00 22.06 20.34
C MET A 129 -19.93 22.50 21.49
N ASP A 130 -20.27 23.79 21.55
CA ASP A 130 -21.25 24.33 22.52
C ASP A 130 -22.61 23.64 22.37
N LEU A 131 -23.05 23.41 21.13
CA LEU A 131 -24.26 22.65 20.81
C LEU A 131 -24.16 21.20 21.30
N LEU A 132 -23.05 20.50 21.04
CA LEU A 132 -22.85 19.13 21.52
C LEU A 132 -22.90 19.05 23.05
N ALA A 133 -22.27 20.00 23.74
CA ALA A 133 -22.26 20.07 25.20
C ALA A 133 -23.67 20.34 25.77
N THR A 134 -24.37 21.35 25.26
CA THR A 134 -25.72 21.71 25.72
C THR A 134 -26.81 20.69 25.38
N THR A 135 -26.65 19.91 24.29
CA THR A 135 -27.64 18.91 23.84
C THR A 135 -27.33 17.48 24.27
N GLY A 136 -26.18 17.22 24.91
CA GLY A 136 -25.71 15.87 25.21
C GLY A 136 -25.47 15.04 23.94
N ASP A 137 -24.67 15.60 23.02
CA ASP A 137 -24.36 15.03 21.70
C ASP A 137 -25.57 14.86 20.77
N LEU A 138 -26.32 15.95 20.60
CA LEU A 138 -27.53 16.06 19.76
C LEU A 138 -28.72 15.19 20.22
N ARG A 139 -28.67 14.61 21.43
CA ARG A 139 -29.77 13.82 22.00
C ARG A 139 -30.99 14.71 22.33
N ASN A 140 -30.75 15.86 22.94
CA ASN A 140 -31.78 16.75 23.47
C ASN A 140 -31.83 18.07 22.70
N LEU A 141 -32.28 18.04 21.43
CA LEU A 141 -32.38 19.24 20.59
C LEU A 141 -33.59 20.13 20.92
N ASP A 142 -34.66 19.57 21.48
CA ASP A 142 -35.94 20.27 21.70
C ASP A 142 -35.88 21.35 22.81
N GLY A 143 -34.79 21.38 23.59
CA GLY A 143 -34.56 22.37 24.66
C GLY A 143 -33.67 23.56 24.30
N VAL A 144 -33.17 23.65 23.05
CA VAL A 144 -32.15 24.65 22.68
C VAL A 144 -32.76 26.04 22.45
N MET A 145 -32.79 26.84 23.51
CA MET A 145 -33.17 28.26 23.48
C MET A 145 -32.11 29.11 22.75
N VAL A 146 -32.29 29.32 21.43
CA VAL A 146 -31.39 30.16 20.63
C VAL A 146 -31.81 31.63 20.74
N GLU A 147 -31.06 32.42 21.52
CA GLU A 147 -31.26 33.88 21.62
C GLU A 147 -31.22 34.59 20.25
N GLU A 148 -32.03 35.64 20.11
CA GLU A 148 -31.94 36.55 18.97
C GLU A 148 -30.60 37.32 19.00
N PRO A 149 -29.97 37.61 17.84
CA PRO A 149 -28.69 38.29 17.79
C PRO A 149 -28.81 39.75 18.26
N ARG A 150 -28.28 40.04 19.46
CA ARG A 150 -28.30 41.35 20.13
C ARG A 150 -27.26 42.34 19.55
N CYS A 151 -27.30 42.57 18.23
CA CYS A 151 -26.40 43.51 17.53
C CYS A 151 -27.14 44.74 17.00
N GLY A 152 -26.52 45.93 17.09
CA GLY A 152 -27.04 47.18 16.53
C GLY A 152 -26.86 47.33 15.01
N CYS A 153 -26.69 46.23 14.28
CA CYS A 153 -26.49 46.23 12.83
C CYS A 153 -27.83 46.25 12.08
N SER A 154 -27.84 46.82 10.87
CA SER A 154 -28.86 46.49 9.88
C SER A 154 -28.87 44.97 9.62
N TYR A 155 -30.05 44.38 9.49
CA TYR A 155 -30.24 42.95 9.30
C TYR A 155 -31.17 42.66 8.12
N ASP A 156 -30.90 41.54 7.45
CA ASP A 156 -31.80 40.93 6.47
C ASP A 156 -32.62 39.82 7.15
N GLU A 157 -33.90 39.68 6.84
CA GLU A 157 -34.74 38.60 7.38
C GLU A 157 -34.81 37.42 6.41
N LEU A 158 -34.23 36.27 6.78
CA LEU A 158 -34.35 35.03 6.02
C LEU A 158 -35.43 34.14 6.64
N LEU A 159 -36.48 33.91 5.87
CA LEU A 159 -37.65 33.14 6.26
C LEU A 159 -37.43 31.65 6.01
N GLY A 160 -37.13 30.90 7.07
CA GLY A 160 -37.00 29.44 7.03
C GLY A 160 -38.30 28.76 7.46
N ARG A 161 -38.73 27.70 6.76
CA ARG A 161 -39.81 26.82 7.23
C ARG A 161 -39.23 25.45 7.56
N GLY A 162 -39.23 25.10 8.85
CA GLY A 162 -38.59 23.91 9.41
C GLY A 162 -39.54 22.73 9.57
N LYS A 163 -38.98 21.53 9.78
CA LYS A 163 -39.74 20.31 10.09
C LYS A 163 -39.57 19.90 11.55
N THR A 164 -39.97 20.79 12.45
CA THR A 164 -40.58 20.42 13.73
C THR A 164 -42.01 19.88 13.48
N LYS A 165 -42.72 19.47 14.53
CA LYS A 165 -44.15 19.12 14.48
C LYS A 165 -44.91 20.05 15.46
N PRO A 166 -45.77 20.98 14.99
CA PRO A 166 -46.12 21.27 13.59
C PRO A 166 -44.98 21.92 12.80
N LEU A 167 -45.19 22.11 11.49
CA LEU A 167 -44.20 22.66 10.55
C LEU A 167 -44.04 24.17 10.79
N GLU A 168 -43.06 24.55 11.61
CA GLU A 168 -42.86 25.92 12.08
C GLU A 168 -42.19 26.83 11.06
N GLU A 169 -42.56 28.11 11.12
CA GLU A 169 -41.95 29.20 10.37
C GLU A 169 -41.01 29.96 11.31
N ILE A 170 -39.71 29.91 11.00
CA ILE A 170 -38.62 30.45 11.80
C ILE A 170 -37.95 31.56 10.99
N VAL A 171 -38.14 32.80 11.43
CA VAL A 171 -37.39 33.95 10.90
C VAL A 171 -36.00 33.96 11.53
N ILE A 172 -34.94 34.07 10.72
CA ILE A 172 -33.59 34.35 11.18
C ILE A 172 -33.12 35.72 10.66
N ARG A 173 -32.81 36.64 11.59
CA ARG A 173 -32.26 37.97 11.26
C ARG A 173 -30.76 37.85 11.06
N ILE A 174 -30.29 38.00 9.82
CA ILE A 174 -28.89 37.83 9.44
C ILE A 174 -28.20 39.18 9.37
N CYS A 175 -26.97 39.23 9.84
CA CYS A 175 -26.05 40.35 9.69
C CYS A 175 -24.60 39.82 9.65
N PRO A 176 -23.58 40.65 9.37
CA PRO A 176 -22.18 40.22 9.38
C PRO A 176 -21.71 39.61 10.73
N CYS A 177 -22.33 40.03 11.83
CA CYS A 177 -22.09 39.50 13.18
C CYS A 177 -22.83 38.19 13.49
N SER A 178 -23.91 37.87 12.75
CA SER A 178 -24.73 36.67 12.95
C SER A 178 -25.12 36.02 11.62
N PRO A 179 -24.18 35.34 10.94
CA PRO A 179 -24.44 34.70 9.64
C PRO A 179 -25.48 33.58 9.71
N ALA A 180 -26.17 33.31 8.58
CA ALA A 180 -27.15 32.22 8.46
C ALA A 180 -26.62 30.88 9.00
N ALA A 181 -25.39 30.53 8.65
CA ALA A 181 -24.78 29.26 9.01
C ALA A 181 -24.65 29.09 10.53
N SER A 182 -24.18 30.12 11.24
CA SER A 182 -24.06 30.11 12.70
C SER A 182 -25.42 29.96 13.38
N GLN A 183 -26.45 30.63 12.86
CA GLN A 183 -27.82 30.57 13.39
C GLN A 183 -28.55 29.26 13.10
N LEU A 184 -28.19 28.56 12.03
CA LEU A 184 -28.73 27.25 11.68
C LEU A 184 -28.06 26.14 12.50
N VAL A 185 -26.74 26.18 12.67
CA VAL A 185 -26.02 25.19 13.50
C VAL A 185 -26.52 25.26 14.95
N LYS A 186 -26.68 26.45 15.53
CA LYS A 186 -27.30 26.63 16.87
C LYS A 186 -28.71 26.01 16.99
N ARG A 187 -29.42 25.78 15.88
CA ARG A 187 -30.77 25.17 15.84
C ARG A 187 -30.76 23.69 15.41
N GLY A 188 -29.59 23.05 15.33
CA GLY A 188 -29.48 21.64 14.93
C GLY A 188 -29.48 21.37 13.43
N PHE A 189 -29.26 22.38 12.58
CA PHE A 189 -29.26 22.25 11.11
C PHE A 189 -27.95 22.72 10.47
N PHE A 190 -27.47 22.00 9.45
CA PHE A 190 -26.30 22.41 8.66
C PHE A 190 -26.71 22.94 7.28
N PRO A 191 -26.20 24.11 6.83
CA PRO A 191 -26.55 24.73 5.55
C PRO A 191 -25.90 24.07 4.33
N CYS A 192 -26.58 24.07 3.17
CA CYS A 192 -26.01 23.57 1.92
C CYS A 192 -25.11 24.58 1.15
N SER A 193 -24.94 25.79 1.68
CA SER A 193 -24.12 26.87 1.09
C SER A 193 -23.55 27.77 2.21
N PRO A 194 -22.46 28.52 1.96
CA PRO A 194 -21.75 29.25 3.03
C PRO A 194 -22.35 30.61 3.44
N LEU A 195 -23.31 31.16 2.68
CA LEU A 195 -23.88 32.49 2.95
C LEU A 195 -25.42 32.47 2.93
N GLU A 196 -26.01 32.14 1.79
CA GLU A 196 -27.45 32.10 1.55
C GLU A 196 -27.90 30.65 1.31
N PRO A 197 -28.27 29.90 2.36
CA PRO A 197 -28.58 28.48 2.24
C PRO A 197 -30.00 28.26 1.73
N SER A 198 -30.12 27.82 0.47
CA SER A 198 -31.41 27.42 -0.13
C SER A 198 -32.06 26.19 0.53
N VAL A 199 -31.29 25.39 1.29
CA VAL A 199 -31.70 24.25 2.12
C VAL A 199 -30.72 24.14 3.29
N ALA A 200 -31.23 23.76 4.47
CA ALA A 200 -30.43 23.26 5.59
C ALA A 200 -30.96 21.87 6.01
N ILE A 201 -30.11 21.04 6.57
CA ILE A 201 -30.39 19.61 6.85
C ILE A 201 -30.05 19.30 8.30
N GLY A 202 -30.92 18.55 8.99
CA GLY A 202 -30.73 18.21 10.41
C GLY A 202 -29.42 17.45 10.64
N LEU A 203 -28.65 17.86 11.65
CA LEU A 203 -27.32 17.29 11.95
C LEU A 203 -27.37 15.77 12.17
N HIS A 204 -28.46 15.25 12.74
CA HIS A 204 -28.67 13.81 12.94
C HIS A 204 -28.73 13.03 11.61
N ILE A 205 -29.34 13.58 10.54
CA ILE A 205 -29.39 12.94 9.22
C ILE A 205 -27.98 12.93 8.59
N LEU A 206 -27.23 14.01 8.77
CA LEU A 206 -25.88 14.13 8.24
C LEU A 206 -24.89 13.22 8.97
N GLU A 207 -24.97 13.11 10.30
CA GLU A 207 -24.14 12.17 11.07
C GLU A 207 -24.48 10.70 10.76
N PHE A 208 -25.77 10.38 10.59
CA PHE A 208 -26.20 9.06 10.11
C PHE A 208 -25.60 8.74 8.74
N ALA A 209 -25.75 9.64 7.76
CA ALA A 209 -25.21 9.45 6.41
C ALA A 209 -23.67 9.38 6.40
N ARG A 210 -23.00 10.20 7.22
CA ARG A 210 -21.53 10.19 7.40
C ARG A 210 -21.07 8.83 7.92
N LYS A 211 -21.71 8.29 8.98
CA LYS A 211 -21.40 6.96 9.53
C LYS A 211 -21.77 5.82 8.57
N LEU A 212 -22.86 5.94 7.83
CA LEU A 212 -23.28 4.96 6.83
C LEU A 212 -22.24 4.83 5.71
N PHE A 213 -21.64 5.94 5.25
CA PHE A 213 -20.62 5.94 4.20
C PHE A 213 -19.20 5.55 4.66
N LEU A 214 -19.00 5.26 5.96
CA LEU A 214 -17.82 4.53 6.43
C LEU A 214 -17.99 3.00 6.26
N ASN A 215 -19.23 2.55 6.22
CA ASN A 215 -19.62 1.15 6.10
C ASN A 215 -19.91 0.75 4.64
N LEU A 216 -20.60 1.61 3.88
CA LEU A 216 -20.96 1.43 2.47
C LEU A 216 -20.27 2.46 1.54
N PRO A 217 -20.17 2.20 0.23
CA PRO A 217 -19.63 3.19 -0.72
C PRO A 217 -20.48 4.48 -0.75
N PRO A 218 -19.87 5.68 -0.79
CA PRO A 218 -20.62 6.95 -0.74
C PRO A 218 -21.62 7.12 -1.88
N ASN A 219 -22.91 7.19 -1.56
CA ASN A 219 -24.00 7.32 -2.54
C ASN A 219 -25.04 8.38 -2.15
N ASN A 220 -24.68 9.64 -2.39
CA ASN A 220 -25.58 10.79 -2.21
C ASN A 220 -26.88 10.69 -3.05
N THR A 221 -26.90 9.89 -4.12
CA THR A 221 -28.10 9.66 -4.94
C THR A 221 -29.15 8.90 -4.14
N ALA A 222 -28.78 7.70 -3.64
CA ALA A 222 -29.70 6.82 -2.94
C ALA A 222 -30.34 7.51 -1.72
N ILE A 223 -29.52 8.09 -0.82
CA ILE A 223 -30.04 8.79 0.36
C ILE A 223 -30.97 9.94 -0.03
N SER A 224 -30.64 10.71 -1.07
CA SER A 224 -31.48 11.84 -1.49
C SER A 224 -32.78 11.39 -2.15
N THR A 225 -32.77 10.32 -2.94
CA THR A 225 -33.98 9.74 -3.55
C THR A 225 -34.90 9.18 -2.47
N THR A 226 -34.39 8.36 -1.54
CA THR A 226 -35.18 7.83 -0.42
C THR A 226 -35.70 8.94 0.50
N LEU A 227 -34.95 10.01 0.72
CA LEU A 227 -35.42 11.17 1.48
C LEU A 227 -36.49 11.99 0.72
N GLU A 228 -36.39 12.10 -0.61
CA GLU A 228 -37.45 12.71 -1.45
C GLU A 228 -38.74 11.85 -1.43
N GLU A 229 -38.61 10.52 -1.47
CA GLU A 229 -39.73 9.56 -1.41
C GLU A 229 -40.43 9.58 -0.03
N VAL A 230 -39.68 9.45 1.07
CA VAL A 230 -40.22 9.53 2.45
C VAL A 230 -40.86 10.90 2.74
N LEU A 231 -40.42 11.97 2.07
CA LEU A 231 -41.09 13.28 2.17
C LEU A 231 -42.42 13.30 1.39
N ASP A 232 -42.50 12.67 0.22
CA ASP A 232 -43.75 12.58 -0.56
C ASP A 232 -44.81 11.74 0.17
N ASP A 233 -44.43 10.58 0.74
CA ASP A 233 -45.30 9.73 1.56
C ASP A 233 -45.85 10.47 2.80
N MET A 234 -45.07 11.41 3.37
CA MET A 234 -45.51 12.29 4.45
C MET A 234 -46.34 13.50 3.97
N GLY A 235 -46.62 13.63 2.67
CA GLY A 235 -47.41 14.71 2.08
C GLY A 235 -46.64 16.00 1.78
N TYR A 236 -45.30 15.92 1.61
CA TYR A 236 -44.40 17.04 1.34
C TYR A 236 -43.76 16.94 -0.06
N LYS A 237 -44.48 17.37 -1.09
CA LYS A 237 -44.04 17.28 -2.49
C LYS A 237 -43.05 18.37 -2.86
N LEU A 238 -41.78 18.00 -3.04
CA LEU A 238 -40.73 18.87 -3.57
C LEU A 238 -40.96 19.17 -5.06
N SER A 239 -40.72 20.41 -5.49
CA SER A 239 -41.11 20.88 -6.83
C SER A 239 -40.32 20.28 -8.01
N ASN A 240 -39.23 19.54 -7.76
CA ASN A 240 -38.33 18.94 -8.75
C ASN A 240 -37.80 17.59 -8.24
N ARG A 241 -37.70 16.57 -9.10
CA ARG A 241 -37.02 15.29 -8.77
C ARG A 241 -35.49 15.51 -8.73
N ASN A 242 -34.79 14.88 -7.79
CA ASN A 242 -33.37 15.08 -7.47
C ASN A 242 -33.03 16.49 -6.94
N ALA A 243 -34.00 17.25 -6.43
CA ALA A 243 -33.77 18.59 -5.87
C ALA A 243 -32.81 18.58 -4.66
N LEU A 244 -32.77 17.49 -3.90
CA LEU A 244 -31.91 17.37 -2.72
C LEU A 244 -30.50 16.89 -3.08
N ARG A 245 -30.30 16.07 -4.12
CA ARG A 245 -29.03 15.34 -4.39
C ARG A 245 -27.76 16.20 -4.28
N ARG A 246 -27.72 17.36 -4.93
CA ARG A 246 -26.55 18.27 -4.88
C ARG A 246 -26.41 18.98 -3.53
N ARG A 247 -27.53 19.32 -2.89
CA ARG A 247 -27.58 20.09 -1.64
C ARG A 247 -27.25 19.23 -0.43
N PHE A 248 -27.76 17.99 -0.42
CA PHE A 248 -27.39 16.95 0.53
C PHE A 248 -25.90 16.64 0.42
N GLY A 249 -25.37 16.44 -0.80
CA GLY A 249 -23.94 16.23 -1.03
C GLY A 249 -23.08 17.36 -0.48
N ASN A 250 -23.40 18.62 -0.80
CA ASN A 250 -22.69 19.78 -0.26
C ASN A 250 -22.78 19.88 1.28
N ALA A 251 -23.98 19.72 1.85
CA ALA A 251 -24.17 19.82 3.30
C ALA A 251 -23.41 18.71 4.04
N LEU A 252 -23.42 17.47 3.53
CA LEU A 252 -22.68 16.35 4.10
C LEU A 252 -21.16 16.51 3.97
N GLU A 253 -20.69 17.06 2.84
CA GLU A 253 -19.27 17.41 2.63
C GLU A 253 -18.77 18.39 3.69
N TRP A 254 -19.43 19.53 3.83
CA TRP A 254 -18.99 20.58 4.73
C TRP A 254 -19.32 20.31 6.21
N TYR A 255 -20.34 19.49 6.50
CA TYR A 255 -20.57 18.92 7.83
C TYR A 255 -19.45 17.94 8.23
N SER A 256 -18.98 17.11 7.29
CA SER A 256 -17.84 16.20 7.57
C SER A 256 -16.59 17.02 7.86
N ALA A 257 -16.28 18.02 7.04
CA ALA A 257 -15.19 18.96 7.30
C ALA A 257 -15.32 19.67 8.67
N MET A 258 -16.53 20.05 9.09
CA MET A 258 -16.76 20.59 10.44
C MET A 258 -16.43 19.57 11.54
N ARG A 259 -16.85 18.30 11.39
CA ARG A 259 -16.52 17.23 12.36
C ARG A 259 -15.02 16.96 12.43
N ASP A 260 -14.34 16.92 11.28
CA ASP A 260 -12.92 16.61 11.20
C ASP A 260 -12.04 17.79 11.66
N LEU A 261 -12.48 19.05 11.47
CA LEU A 261 -11.88 20.23 12.11
C LEU A 261 -12.18 20.32 13.62
N THR A 262 -13.33 19.81 14.07
CA THR A 262 -13.63 19.70 15.51
C THR A 262 -12.67 18.71 16.18
N ALA A 263 -12.44 17.55 15.56
CA ALA A 263 -11.41 16.61 15.98
C ALA A 263 -10.02 17.27 16.03
N ALA A 264 -9.64 18.00 14.98
CA ALA A 264 -8.36 18.71 14.95
C ALA A 264 -8.18 19.76 16.07
N LYS A 265 -9.24 20.48 16.50
CA LYS A 265 -9.15 21.36 17.69
C LYS A 265 -8.92 20.56 18.98
N ILE A 266 -9.57 19.40 19.13
CA ILE A 266 -9.39 18.53 20.31
C ILE A 266 -7.98 17.95 20.34
N ASP A 267 -7.49 17.42 19.21
CA ASP A 267 -6.14 16.89 19.06
C ASP A 267 -5.07 17.98 19.31
N ALA A 268 -5.33 19.22 18.89
CA ALA A 268 -4.45 20.37 19.18
C ALA A 268 -4.42 20.71 20.68
N ALA A 269 -5.55 20.75 21.38
CA ALA A 269 -5.58 20.98 22.83
C ALA A 269 -4.85 19.87 23.61
N ILE A 270 -5.04 18.61 23.22
CA ILE A 270 -4.31 17.45 23.76
C ILE A 270 -2.80 17.53 23.46
N SER A 271 -2.40 18.18 22.36
CA SER A 271 -0.99 18.40 22.04
C SER A 271 -0.40 19.52 22.91
N THR A 272 -1.10 20.65 23.06
CA THR A 272 -0.70 21.75 23.95
C THR A 272 -0.50 21.29 25.38
N ALA A 273 -1.47 20.59 25.97
CA ALA A 273 -1.36 20.08 27.34
C ALA A 273 -0.21 19.06 27.52
N ARG A 274 0.18 18.34 26.45
CA ARG A 274 1.34 17.42 26.45
C ARG A 274 2.66 18.18 26.46
N GLU A 275 2.71 19.34 25.79
CA GLU A 275 3.85 20.26 25.82
C GLU A 275 3.94 20.97 27.18
N SER A 276 2.81 21.40 27.77
CA SER A 276 2.72 21.91 29.16
C SER A 276 3.34 20.92 30.16
N LEU A 277 2.82 19.68 30.20
CA LEU A 277 3.28 18.63 31.11
C LEU A 277 4.75 18.22 30.87
N ALA A 278 5.23 18.29 29.62
CA ALA A 278 6.64 18.02 29.31
C ALA A 278 7.58 19.15 29.76
N ALA A 279 7.11 20.39 29.85
CA ALA A 279 7.86 21.54 30.36
C ALA A 279 7.84 21.64 31.89
N GLU A 280 6.78 21.15 32.55
CA GLU A 280 6.71 21.08 34.03
C GLU A 280 7.47 19.88 34.62
N ALA A 281 7.78 18.87 33.81
CA ALA A 281 8.63 17.75 34.23
C ALA A 281 10.01 18.28 34.67
N PRO A 282 10.43 18.09 35.94
CA PRO A 282 11.67 18.68 36.45
C PRO A 282 12.86 18.13 35.66
N GLU A 283 13.71 19.02 35.16
CA GLU A 283 14.93 18.64 34.43
C GLU A 283 15.75 17.66 35.27
N THR A 284 15.74 16.38 34.89
CA THR A 284 16.79 15.46 35.32
C THR A 284 18.10 16.04 34.78
N PRO A 285 19.12 16.28 35.63
CA PRO A 285 20.32 16.96 35.16
C PRO A 285 20.91 16.20 33.98
N ARG A 286 20.99 16.86 32.82
CA ARG A 286 21.84 16.42 31.72
C ARG A 286 23.20 16.07 32.32
N ALA A 287 23.76 14.91 31.94
CA ALA A 287 25.05 14.45 32.42
C ALA A 287 26.18 15.30 31.85
N ALA A 288 26.28 16.55 32.32
CA ALA A 288 27.41 17.43 32.14
C ALA A 288 28.64 16.81 32.80
N ASP A 289 29.80 17.04 32.19
CA ASP A 289 31.07 16.39 32.47
C ASP A 289 31.33 16.15 33.96
N THR A 290 31.13 14.92 34.40
CA THR A 290 31.70 14.44 35.67
C THR A 290 33.18 14.15 35.41
N PRO A 291 34.13 14.91 35.99
CA PRO A 291 35.54 14.64 35.77
C PRO A 291 35.89 13.27 36.33
N LEU A 292 36.68 12.49 35.58
CA LEU A 292 37.12 11.16 36.00
C LEU A 292 37.73 11.23 37.42
N PRO A 293 37.27 10.40 38.38
CA PRO A 293 37.75 10.47 39.75
C PRO A 293 39.24 10.14 39.79
N ALA A 294 40.03 11.06 40.38
CA ALA A 294 41.48 10.96 40.40
C ALA A 294 41.94 9.69 41.13
N SER A 295 42.73 8.86 40.45
CA SER A 295 43.27 7.63 41.01
C SER A 295 44.40 7.90 42.00
N SER A 296 44.37 7.22 43.15
CA SER A 296 45.38 7.29 44.22
C SER A 296 45.21 6.12 45.19
N PRO A 297 46.29 5.64 45.85
CA PRO A 297 47.58 5.32 45.24
C PRO A 297 48.06 3.90 45.63
N ALA A 298 48.76 3.21 44.73
CA ALA A 298 49.41 1.92 45.01
C ALA A 298 50.83 2.12 45.61
N PRO A 299 51.34 1.19 46.46
CA PRO A 299 52.50 1.44 47.32
C PRO A 299 53.88 1.33 46.65
N SER A 300 54.89 1.87 47.33
CA SER A 300 56.26 2.08 46.84
C SER A 300 57.26 0.96 47.20
N ALA A 301 58.11 0.60 46.23
CA ALA A 301 59.35 -0.20 46.39
C ALA A 301 60.33 0.15 45.23
N PRO A 302 61.67 -0.05 45.36
CA PRO A 302 62.52 1.14 45.15
C PRO A 302 63.68 1.06 44.12
N SER A 303 64.04 2.25 43.64
CA SER A 303 65.41 2.77 43.37
C SER A 303 66.39 2.12 42.35
N SER A 304 66.54 2.85 41.22
CA SER A 304 67.85 3.37 40.73
C SER A 304 68.78 2.41 39.90
N PRO A 305 69.97 2.84 39.41
CA PRO A 305 70.05 3.52 38.09
C PRO A 305 71.29 3.16 37.21
N THR A 306 71.34 3.63 35.95
CA THR A 306 72.62 4.05 35.28
C THR A 306 72.39 4.92 34.02
N LYS A 307 73.46 5.49 33.42
CA LYS A 307 73.43 6.49 32.32
C LYS A 307 74.53 6.22 31.25
N ARG A 308 74.38 6.88 30.07
CA ARG A 308 75.33 7.06 28.93
C ARG A 308 75.35 5.89 27.91
N ARG A 309 75.67 6.11 26.61
CA ARG A 309 76.31 7.28 25.95
C ARG A 309 75.79 7.53 24.51
N ARG A 310 75.93 8.78 24.01
CA ARG A 310 75.76 9.29 22.61
C ARG A 310 77.02 9.02 21.75
N PRO A 311 77.15 9.38 20.44
CA PRO A 311 76.34 10.26 19.53
C PRO A 311 76.00 9.59 18.15
N ASP A 312 75.58 10.17 17.01
CA ASP A 312 75.80 11.49 16.32
C ASP A 312 74.58 12.00 15.47
N THR A 313 74.79 13.06 14.66
CA THR A 313 73.82 14.04 14.06
C THR A 313 74.30 14.55 12.66
N PRO A 314 73.65 15.48 11.89
CA PRO A 314 72.26 16.04 11.87
C PRO A 314 71.49 15.99 10.48
N PRO A 315 71.17 17.08 9.72
CA PRO A 315 69.79 17.50 9.27
C PRO A 315 69.66 17.65 7.71
N PRO A 316 68.85 18.53 7.04
CA PRO A 316 67.67 19.41 7.36
C PRO A 316 66.37 19.04 6.55
N ASP A 317 65.15 19.59 6.74
CA ASP A 317 64.61 20.99 6.65
C ASP A 317 64.75 21.64 5.23
N SER A 318 63.79 22.37 4.61
CA SER A 318 62.35 22.64 4.88
C SER A 318 61.66 23.41 3.70
N SER A 319 60.35 23.18 3.45
CA SER A 319 59.37 24.14 2.86
C SER A 319 59.38 24.49 1.31
N PRO A 320 58.28 25.09 0.74
CA PRO A 320 57.98 25.26 -0.72
C PRO A 320 58.06 26.76 -1.19
N PRO A 321 57.44 27.32 -2.29
CA PRO A 321 56.49 26.82 -3.33
C PRO A 321 56.57 27.37 -4.81
N SER A 322 55.59 26.97 -5.66
CA SER A 322 54.93 27.68 -6.80
C SER A 322 55.65 28.16 -8.09
N SER A 323 55.19 27.66 -9.26
CA SER A 323 54.80 28.31 -10.56
C SER A 323 55.59 29.47 -11.23
N PRO A 324 55.45 29.75 -12.57
CA PRO A 324 55.06 28.93 -13.73
C PRO A 324 56.11 28.93 -14.92
N PRO A 325 55.87 29.41 -16.18
CA PRO A 325 55.87 28.52 -17.37
C PRO A 325 56.81 28.90 -18.53
N ALA A 326 56.97 28.02 -19.54
CA ALA A 326 57.01 28.31 -21.01
C ALA A 326 57.66 27.18 -21.87
N SER A 327 57.26 27.13 -23.15
CA SER A 327 57.71 26.18 -24.22
C SER A 327 58.81 26.83 -25.12
N PRO A 328 59.28 26.30 -26.29
CA PRO A 328 58.95 25.03 -26.98
C PRO A 328 60.11 24.26 -27.71
N SER A 329 59.81 23.03 -28.16
CA SER A 329 60.25 22.40 -29.43
C SER A 329 61.73 22.32 -29.87
N LYS A 330 62.26 21.08 -30.05
CA LYS A 330 62.50 20.47 -31.40
C LYS A 330 63.05 19.02 -31.41
N ARG A 331 62.27 18.13 -32.06
CA ARG A 331 62.64 16.93 -32.85
C ARG A 331 64.07 16.33 -32.76
N ARG A 332 64.13 15.02 -32.48
CA ARG A 332 64.66 14.00 -33.43
C ARG A 332 63.70 12.79 -33.45
N ARG A 333 63.76 11.92 -34.47
CA ARG A 333 62.64 11.02 -34.86
C ARG A 333 63.13 9.68 -35.43
N GLN A 334 62.26 8.66 -35.37
CA GLN A 334 62.35 7.30 -35.95
C GLN A 334 63.20 6.30 -35.13
N ARG A 335 62.88 5.00 -35.03
CA ARG A 335 61.78 4.19 -35.65
C ARG A 335 61.30 3.09 -34.66
N ALA A 336 60.05 2.62 -34.81
CA ALA A 336 59.39 1.62 -33.93
C ALA A 336 59.74 0.14 -34.30
N PRO A 337 59.29 -0.84 -33.49
CA PRO A 337 57.99 -1.49 -33.78
C PRO A 337 57.12 -1.90 -32.56
N SER A 338 55.87 -2.31 -32.87
CA SER A 338 54.90 -3.14 -32.10
C SER A 338 54.41 -2.68 -30.70
N PRO A 339 53.08 -2.57 -30.47
CA PRO A 339 52.49 -2.28 -29.16
C PRO A 339 52.27 -3.53 -28.29
N SER A 340 52.25 -3.33 -26.97
CA SER A 340 51.86 -4.29 -25.92
C SER A 340 50.55 -3.82 -25.24
N PRO A 341 49.82 -4.68 -24.50
CA PRO A 341 48.44 -4.39 -24.09
C PRO A 341 48.34 -3.29 -23.02
N SER A 342 47.27 -2.49 -23.10
CA SER A 342 46.96 -1.41 -22.17
C SER A 342 46.32 -1.92 -20.89
N THR A 343 46.86 -1.50 -19.74
CA THR A 343 46.21 -1.64 -18.43
C THR A 343 44.91 -0.83 -18.39
N SER A 344 43.80 -1.44 -17.99
CA SER A 344 42.54 -0.73 -17.77
C SER A 344 42.63 0.20 -16.55
N SER A 345 42.36 1.48 -16.76
CA SER A 345 42.22 2.47 -15.68
C SER A 345 40.85 2.36 -15.03
N SER A 346 40.79 2.18 -13.72
CA SER A 346 39.55 2.37 -12.95
C SER A 346 39.19 3.86 -12.96
N SER A 347 38.01 4.20 -13.49
CA SER A 347 37.44 5.53 -13.34
C SER A 347 37.16 5.81 -11.86
N PRO A 348 37.27 7.07 -11.39
CA PRO A 348 36.68 7.46 -10.11
C PRO A 348 35.16 7.22 -10.13
N PRO A 349 34.52 6.98 -8.97
CA PRO A 349 33.07 7.05 -8.89
C PRO A 349 32.58 8.46 -9.27
N PRO A 350 31.38 8.61 -9.83
CA PRO A 350 30.77 9.93 -9.98
C PRO A 350 30.61 10.59 -8.60
N ALA A 351 30.68 11.93 -8.55
CA ALA A 351 30.31 12.65 -7.34
C ALA A 351 28.85 12.32 -7.01
N GLN A 352 28.61 11.72 -5.84
CA GLN A 352 27.25 11.42 -5.39
C GLN A 352 26.49 12.72 -5.20
N ALA A 353 25.22 12.74 -5.61
CA ALA A 353 24.30 13.80 -5.22
C ALA A 353 24.09 13.71 -3.70
N ASP A 354 24.14 14.84 -3.00
CA ASP A 354 23.83 14.90 -1.58
C ASP A 354 22.38 14.42 -1.33
N TYR A 355 22.17 13.76 -0.18
CA TYR A 355 20.83 13.29 0.21
C TYR A 355 19.89 14.50 0.37
N PRO A 356 18.78 14.59 -0.38
CA PRO A 356 18.04 15.85 -0.55
C PRO A 356 17.12 16.18 0.65
N PHE A 357 16.98 15.25 1.59
CA PHE A 357 16.19 15.43 2.79
C PHE A 357 17.11 15.69 3.99
N SER A 358 16.72 16.63 4.85
CA SER A 358 17.42 16.86 6.10
C SER A 358 17.42 15.59 6.97
N LEU A 359 18.57 15.27 7.58
CA LEU A 359 18.64 14.20 8.58
C LEU A 359 17.68 14.52 9.75
N PRO A 360 17.02 13.51 10.35
CA PRO A 360 16.05 13.75 11.41
C PRO A 360 16.65 14.41 12.64
N GLU A 361 15.87 15.33 13.22
CA GLU A 361 16.13 15.87 14.56
C GLU A 361 16.24 14.75 15.60
N GLU A 362 17.01 14.98 16.66
CA GLU A 362 17.31 13.97 17.67
C GLU A 362 16.12 13.75 18.62
N ARG A 363 15.17 12.92 18.18
CA ARG A 363 14.01 12.51 18.99
C ARG A 363 14.44 11.50 20.06
N THR A 364 13.85 11.61 21.25
CA THR A 364 13.98 10.63 22.36
C THR A 364 12.98 9.48 22.25
N ARG A 365 11.84 9.68 21.57
CA ARG A 365 10.77 8.68 21.35
C ARG A 365 10.14 8.84 19.95
N PRO A 366 9.35 7.85 19.46
CA PRO A 366 8.57 8.03 18.24
C PRO A 366 7.66 9.26 18.32
N SER A 367 7.50 9.97 17.20
CA SER A 367 6.65 11.16 17.12
C SER A 367 5.20 10.87 17.52
N GLU A 368 4.49 11.86 18.08
CA GLU A 368 3.09 11.71 18.50
C GLU A 368 2.17 11.29 17.34
N TYR A 369 2.50 11.65 16.10
CA TYR A 369 1.84 11.14 14.89
C TYR A 369 1.86 9.60 14.81
N LEU A 370 3.02 8.95 15.01
CA LEU A 370 3.13 7.49 15.03
C LEU A 370 2.50 6.89 16.29
N ARG A 371 2.62 7.53 17.46
CA ARG A 371 2.00 7.07 18.72
C ARG A 371 0.47 7.04 18.60
N TRP A 372 -0.11 8.10 18.02
CA TRP A 372 -1.53 8.20 17.68
C TRP A 372 -1.95 7.16 16.62
N LEU A 373 -1.09 6.83 15.66
CA LEU A 373 -1.33 5.79 14.66
C LEU A 373 -1.36 4.38 15.23
N CYS A 374 -0.37 3.98 16.05
CA CYS A 374 -0.34 2.65 16.66
C CYS A 374 0.30 2.69 18.06
N PRO A 375 -0.49 2.72 19.14
CA PRO A 375 0.06 2.78 20.50
C PRO A 375 0.79 1.49 20.91
N ALA A 376 0.47 0.34 20.28
CA ALA A 376 1.19 -0.91 20.50
C ALA A 376 2.62 -0.87 19.95
N CYS A 377 2.83 -0.35 18.72
CA CYS A 377 4.18 -0.26 18.12
C CYS A 377 5.01 0.92 18.63
N PHE A 378 4.39 2.03 19.02
CA PHE A 378 5.09 3.31 19.20
C PHE A 378 4.83 3.98 20.56
N GLY A 379 3.82 3.54 21.32
CA GLY A 379 3.36 4.24 22.52
C GLY A 379 4.26 4.09 23.76
N GLY A 380 5.06 3.03 23.83
CA GLY A 380 5.87 2.65 25.00
C GLY A 380 7.24 3.34 25.12
N LYS A 381 7.89 3.14 26.28
CA LYS A 381 9.29 3.53 26.49
C LYS A 381 10.22 2.58 25.73
N TRP A 382 11.06 3.12 24.85
CA TRP A 382 12.04 2.35 24.06
C TRP A 382 13.37 2.15 24.81
N GLU A 383 13.29 1.38 25.89
CA GLU A 383 14.41 1.00 26.76
C GLU A 383 14.36 -0.52 27.05
N ASN A 384 14.34 -1.35 26.01
CA ASN A 384 14.40 -2.80 26.16
C ASN A 384 15.62 -3.42 25.46
N PRO A 385 16.73 -3.66 26.17
CA PRO A 385 17.93 -4.30 25.62
C PRO A 385 17.72 -5.69 25.02
N SER A 386 16.59 -6.37 25.32
CA SER A 386 16.29 -7.71 24.78
C SER A 386 15.69 -7.72 23.37
N MET A 387 15.41 -6.55 22.77
CA MET A 387 14.80 -6.47 21.43
C MET A 387 15.71 -5.70 20.47
N LYS A 388 16.28 -6.40 19.48
CA LYS A 388 17.09 -5.75 18.43
C LYS A 388 16.22 -4.99 17.41
N ILE A 389 14.98 -5.40 17.17
CA ILE A 389 14.00 -4.66 16.34
C ILE A 389 12.93 -4.07 17.26
N ALA A 390 12.70 -2.76 17.12
CA ALA A 390 11.74 -2.00 17.92
C ALA A 390 10.31 -2.03 17.33
N GLY A 391 10.20 -1.99 15.99
CA GLY A 391 8.92 -2.04 15.30
C GLY A 391 9.01 -2.77 13.97
N ILE A 392 7.92 -3.42 13.56
CA ILE A 392 7.81 -4.14 12.29
C ILE A 392 6.77 -3.44 11.41
N VAL A 393 7.16 -3.19 10.16
CA VAL A 393 6.36 -2.53 9.13
C VAL A 393 6.46 -3.28 7.81
N ALA A 394 5.40 -3.23 7.00
CA ALA A 394 5.31 -3.87 5.69
C ALA A 394 4.86 -2.89 4.62
N GLY A 395 5.32 -3.04 3.37
CA GLY A 395 4.95 -2.17 2.26
C GLY A 395 4.53 -2.91 0.99
N ASP A 396 3.54 -2.38 0.26
CA ASP A 396 3.03 -2.89 -1.02
C ASP A 396 2.38 -1.77 -1.87
N ALA A 397 2.20 -2.02 -3.18
CA ALA A 397 1.54 -1.16 -4.17
C ALA A 397 0.27 -1.77 -4.81
N CYS A 398 -0.91 -1.27 -4.42
CA CYS A 398 -2.20 -1.68 -4.96
C CYS A 398 -2.62 -0.90 -6.23
N PHE A 399 -2.53 -1.58 -7.39
CA PHE A 399 -2.86 -1.06 -8.71
C PHE A 399 -4.36 -1.07 -9.08
N THR A 400 -5.30 -1.39 -8.18
CA THR A 400 -6.76 -1.21 -8.47
C THR A 400 -7.29 0.18 -8.19
N GLN A 401 -6.65 0.89 -7.26
CA GLN A 401 -7.08 2.19 -6.76
C GLN A 401 -6.73 3.30 -7.76
N ARG A 402 -7.15 3.13 -9.01
CA ARG A 402 -6.94 4.08 -10.11
C ARG A 402 -8.00 5.20 -10.09
N ARG A 403 -7.66 6.38 -10.61
CA ARG A 403 -8.61 7.46 -10.93
C ARG A 403 -8.60 7.69 -12.43
N ASN A 404 -9.76 7.71 -13.08
CA ASN A 404 -9.86 8.05 -14.49
C ASN A 404 -9.31 9.47 -14.76
N ILE A 405 -8.78 9.70 -15.96
CA ILE A 405 -8.44 11.05 -16.42
C ILE A 405 -9.68 11.95 -16.34
N GLY A 406 -9.55 13.07 -15.62
CA GLY A 406 -10.57 14.11 -15.58
C GLY A 406 -10.54 15.02 -16.82
N ASN A 407 -11.63 15.77 -17.07
CA ASN A 407 -11.68 16.77 -18.14
C ASN A 407 -10.88 18.04 -17.78
N GLY A 408 -9.58 17.91 -17.52
CA GLY A 408 -8.61 19.00 -17.34
C GLY A 408 -8.69 19.81 -16.03
N CYS A 409 -9.79 19.75 -15.27
CA CYS A 409 -9.91 20.45 -13.98
C CYS A 409 -9.78 19.50 -12.78
N MET A 410 -8.82 19.79 -11.89
CA MET A 410 -8.88 19.30 -10.52
C MET A 410 -10.08 19.92 -9.79
N ASP A 411 -10.60 19.21 -8.78
CA ASP A 411 -11.50 19.78 -7.81
C ASP A 411 -10.76 20.73 -6.86
N PRO A 412 -11.45 21.67 -6.19
CA PRO A 412 -10.80 22.59 -5.26
C PRO A 412 -10.02 21.89 -4.15
N ALA A 413 -8.85 22.43 -3.83
CA ALA A 413 -8.00 21.93 -2.76
C ALA A 413 -8.75 21.84 -1.42
N HIS A 414 -8.89 20.62 -0.92
CA HIS A 414 -9.52 20.30 0.36
C HIS A 414 -8.84 19.04 0.93
N GLN A 415 -7.79 19.23 1.73
CA GLN A 415 -7.07 18.15 2.39
C GLN A 415 -7.71 17.84 3.74
N HIS A 416 -7.60 16.57 4.18
CA HIS A 416 -8.01 16.18 5.51
C HIS A 416 -6.99 16.66 6.57
N PRO A 417 -7.39 17.28 7.71
CA PRO A 417 -6.45 17.79 8.73
C PRO A 417 -5.36 16.79 9.16
N SER A 418 -5.74 15.61 9.67
CA SER A 418 -4.81 14.53 10.02
C SER A 418 -4.72 13.49 8.88
N SER A 419 -4.13 13.88 7.75
CA SER A 419 -3.91 13.02 6.58
C SER A 419 -2.80 12.00 6.80
N VAL A 420 -2.83 10.86 6.10
CA VAL A 420 -1.70 9.90 6.03
C VAL A 420 -0.99 9.90 4.67
N PHE A 421 -1.36 10.80 3.75
CA PHE A 421 -0.74 10.87 2.43
C PHE A 421 0.61 11.59 2.49
N VAL A 422 1.64 10.96 1.92
CA VAL A 422 2.92 11.61 1.63
C VAL A 422 2.68 12.71 0.59
N SER A 423 3.25 13.89 0.82
CA SER A 423 3.04 15.04 -0.07
C SER A 423 3.77 14.86 -1.40
N THR A 424 3.26 15.51 -2.45
CA THR A 424 3.83 15.40 -3.80
C THR A 424 5.25 15.91 -3.89
N GLU A 425 5.61 16.87 -3.05
CA GLU A 425 6.94 17.49 -3.02
C GLU A 425 7.98 16.49 -2.51
N VAL A 426 7.60 15.62 -1.57
CA VAL A 426 8.46 14.54 -1.04
C VAL A 426 8.61 13.40 -2.06
N THR A 427 7.54 13.02 -2.76
CA THR A 427 7.65 11.99 -3.82
C THR A 427 8.47 12.49 -5.00
N ASP A 428 8.19 13.71 -5.46
CA ASP A 428 8.79 14.26 -6.67
C ASP A 428 10.28 14.63 -6.41
N ALA A 429 10.66 14.98 -5.17
CA ALA A 429 12.06 15.11 -4.75
C ALA A 429 12.80 13.76 -4.64
N MET A 430 12.15 12.70 -4.15
CA MET A 430 12.74 11.35 -4.08
C MET A 430 12.91 10.76 -5.49
N ASP A 431 11.95 10.99 -6.39
CA ASP A 431 12.05 10.67 -7.82
C ASP A 431 13.28 11.33 -8.44
N ALA A 432 13.41 12.66 -8.31
CA ALA A 432 14.53 13.42 -8.88
C ALA A 432 15.90 12.97 -8.35
N TYR A 433 16.00 12.66 -7.05
CA TYR A 433 17.22 12.15 -6.44
C TYR A 433 17.59 10.74 -6.94
N VAL A 434 16.63 9.82 -7.02
CA VAL A 434 16.84 8.48 -7.59
C VAL A 434 17.26 8.56 -9.06
N GLU A 435 16.66 9.47 -9.83
CA GLU A 435 17.03 9.72 -11.23
C GLU A 435 18.39 10.44 -11.38
N SER A 436 18.86 11.16 -10.36
CA SER A 436 20.20 11.80 -10.34
C SER A 436 21.35 10.84 -10.04
N ILE A 437 21.12 9.83 -9.19
CA ILE A 437 22.14 8.83 -8.82
C ILE A 437 22.23 7.69 -9.86
N ARG A 438 21.09 7.26 -10.41
CA ARG A 438 21.07 6.23 -11.45
C ARG A 438 21.72 6.80 -12.72
N PRO A 439 22.69 6.11 -13.36
CA PRO A 439 23.33 6.61 -14.56
C PRO A 439 22.30 6.79 -15.68
N SER A 440 22.24 8.01 -16.24
CA SER A 440 21.34 8.34 -17.34
C SER A 440 21.44 7.31 -18.46
N THR A 441 20.31 6.73 -18.87
CA THR A 441 20.27 5.71 -19.91
C THR A 441 20.46 6.32 -21.29
N THR A 442 21.69 6.71 -21.61
CA THR A 442 22.17 6.69 -22.99
C THR A 442 21.82 5.33 -23.59
N ARG A 443 21.27 5.33 -24.81
CA ARG A 443 20.87 4.10 -25.52
C ARG A 443 22.10 3.31 -26.01
N GLY A 444 22.87 2.78 -25.07
CA GLY A 444 23.78 1.67 -25.32
C GLY A 444 22.99 0.45 -25.81
N GLY A 445 23.61 -0.37 -26.63
CA GLY A 445 23.03 -1.65 -27.02
C GLY A 445 22.95 -2.61 -25.84
N SER A 446 22.33 -3.77 -26.06
CA SER A 446 22.68 -4.95 -25.28
C SER A 446 24.14 -5.30 -25.55
N ASP A 447 25.01 -5.13 -24.55
CA ASP A 447 26.40 -5.60 -24.60
C ASP A 447 26.42 -7.14 -24.54
N GLU A 448 26.03 -7.80 -25.64
CA GLU A 448 26.13 -9.25 -25.81
C GLU A 448 27.59 -9.73 -25.97
N ASP A 449 28.54 -8.80 -26.10
CA ASP A 449 29.98 -9.04 -26.33
C ASP A 449 30.85 -8.84 -25.05
N GLY A 450 30.26 -8.61 -23.88
CA GLY A 450 30.98 -8.59 -22.61
C GLY A 450 31.35 -10.00 -22.12
N GLU A 451 32.54 -10.19 -21.53
CA GLU A 451 32.89 -11.49 -20.93
C GLU A 451 31.94 -11.84 -19.77
N PRO A 452 31.45 -13.08 -19.68
CA PRO A 452 30.40 -13.46 -18.72
C PRO A 452 30.95 -13.49 -17.29
N GLU A 453 30.63 -12.44 -16.54
CA GLU A 453 31.00 -12.24 -15.13
C GLU A 453 30.68 -13.47 -14.26
N ASP A 454 31.63 -13.84 -13.39
CA ASP A 454 31.50 -14.95 -12.43
C ASP A 454 30.45 -14.65 -11.35
N ASP A 455 29.80 -15.68 -10.81
CA ASP A 455 28.79 -15.53 -9.76
C ASP A 455 29.44 -15.21 -8.40
N HIS A 456 28.87 -14.23 -7.69
CA HIS A 456 29.43 -13.66 -6.46
C HIS A 456 28.34 -12.97 -5.61
N PHE A 457 28.65 -12.60 -4.37
CA PHE A 457 27.81 -11.71 -3.56
C PHE A 457 28.11 -10.25 -3.97
N GLU A 458 27.09 -9.46 -4.36
CA GLU A 458 27.31 -8.06 -4.79
C GLU A 458 27.70 -7.11 -3.63
N ASP A 459 27.36 -7.45 -2.38
CA ASP A 459 27.81 -6.81 -1.13
C ASP A 459 28.01 -7.91 -0.07
N PRO A 460 29.10 -7.92 0.74
CA PRO A 460 29.27 -8.86 1.86
C PRO A 460 28.13 -8.88 2.90
N ARG A 461 27.37 -7.78 3.00
CA ARG A 461 26.16 -7.65 3.84
C ARG A 461 24.88 -8.14 3.14
N LEU A 462 24.96 -8.59 1.88
CA LEU A 462 23.86 -9.12 1.05
C LEU A 462 24.12 -10.62 0.74
N PRO A 463 23.74 -11.54 1.65
CA PRO A 463 24.17 -12.95 1.63
C PRO A 463 23.44 -13.85 0.59
N VAL A 464 23.10 -13.29 -0.56
CA VAL A 464 22.44 -13.98 -1.68
C VAL A 464 23.28 -13.78 -2.95
N PRO A 465 23.67 -14.85 -3.68
CA PRO A 465 24.45 -14.72 -4.90
C PRO A 465 23.75 -13.91 -6.00
N LYS A 466 24.53 -13.21 -6.82
CA LYS A 466 24.06 -12.45 -7.98
C LYS A 466 23.15 -13.26 -8.89
N SER A 467 23.52 -14.51 -9.19
CA SER A 467 22.70 -15.41 -10.02
C SER A 467 21.29 -15.67 -9.46
N VAL A 468 21.14 -15.68 -8.14
CA VAL A 468 19.86 -15.86 -7.43
C VAL A 468 19.06 -14.55 -7.42
N LEU A 469 19.74 -13.41 -7.24
CA LEU A 469 19.11 -12.08 -7.33
C LEU A 469 18.57 -11.83 -8.74
N ASP A 470 19.33 -12.16 -9.79
CA ASP A 470 18.91 -12.04 -11.19
C ASP A 470 17.72 -12.99 -11.51
N GLU A 471 17.68 -14.22 -10.94
CA GLU A 471 16.51 -15.11 -11.08
C GLU A 471 15.26 -14.50 -10.42
N CYS A 472 15.39 -13.97 -9.20
CA CYS A 472 14.28 -13.33 -8.49
C CYS A 472 13.78 -12.08 -9.22
N GLU A 473 14.68 -11.23 -9.72
CA GLU A 473 14.35 -10.07 -10.57
C GLU A 473 13.53 -10.51 -11.80
N SER A 474 13.96 -11.57 -12.48
CA SER A 474 13.24 -12.12 -13.66
C SER A 474 11.90 -12.80 -13.33
N SER A 475 11.66 -13.15 -12.06
CA SER A 475 10.47 -13.89 -11.61
C SER A 475 9.33 -12.97 -11.17
N PHE A 476 9.62 -11.78 -10.63
CA PHE A 476 8.61 -10.86 -10.12
C PHE A 476 8.27 -9.75 -11.13
N VAL A 477 6.99 -9.67 -11.52
CA VAL A 477 6.43 -8.58 -12.33
C VAL A 477 6.50 -7.21 -11.61
N ALA A 478 6.81 -7.20 -10.31
CA ALA A 478 7.09 -5.99 -9.54
C ALA A 478 8.54 -5.48 -9.65
N ALA A 479 9.51 -6.35 -9.93
CA ALA A 479 10.92 -5.93 -10.07
C ALA A 479 11.22 -5.31 -11.45
N ASP A 480 10.44 -5.66 -12.47
CA ASP A 480 10.56 -5.11 -13.84
C ASP A 480 9.96 -3.68 -13.92
N GLU A 481 10.70 -2.67 -13.45
CA GLU A 481 10.34 -1.25 -13.54
C GLU A 481 9.99 -0.78 -14.98
N ARG A 482 10.47 -1.50 -16.00
CA ARG A 482 10.27 -1.16 -17.42
C ARG A 482 8.87 -1.57 -17.91
N ARG A 483 8.09 -2.28 -17.09
CA ARG A 483 6.82 -2.88 -17.47
C ARG A 483 5.63 -2.11 -16.93
N ILE A 484 4.79 -1.64 -17.85
CA ILE A 484 3.59 -0.86 -17.56
C ILE A 484 2.56 -1.73 -16.83
N LYS A 485 2.39 -1.51 -15.52
CA LYS A 485 1.33 -2.10 -14.68
C LYS A 485 -0.01 -1.35 -14.84
N SER A 486 0.02 -0.08 -15.19
CA SER A 486 -1.17 0.77 -15.38
C SER A 486 -0.98 1.79 -16.50
N SER A 487 -1.99 1.96 -17.36
CA SER A 487 -1.92 2.88 -18.50
C SER A 487 -2.25 4.32 -18.09
N THR A 488 -1.23 5.19 -18.12
CA THR A 488 -1.40 6.64 -17.97
C THR A 488 -2.17 7.31 -19.13
N ARG A 489 -2.59 6.54 -20.15
CA ARG A 489 -3.51 7.04 -21.21
C ARG A 489 -4.97 7.11 -20.77
N PHE A 490 -5.34 6.49 -19.65
CA PHE A 490 -6.72 6.40 -19.16
C PHE A 490 -6.89 6.83 -17.70
N PHE A 491 -5.81 6.86 -16.93
CA PHE A 491 -5.84 7.11 -15.49
C PHE A 491 -4.84 8.20 -15.08
N ASP A 492 -5.30 9.18 -14.30
CA ASP A 492 -4.46 10.22 -13.67
C ASP A 492 -3.70 9.62 -12.47
N ASP A 493 -4.42 8.89 -11.61
CA ASP A 493 -3.84 8.12 -10.50
C ASP A 493 -3.76 6.65 -10.91
N THR A 494 -2.58 6.06 -10.84
CA THR A 494 -2.31 4.69 -11.33
C THR A 494 -2.42 3.61 -10.26
N GLY A 495 -2.43 4.00 -8.98
CA GLY A 495 -2.62 3.13 -7.82
C GLY A 495 -2.31 3.84 -6.50
N LEU A 496 -2.24 3.07 -5.41
CA LEU A 496 -1.69 3.52 -4.12
C LEU A 496 -0.51 2.65 -3.73
N MET A 497 0.50 3.19 -3.05
CA MET A 497 1.50 2.42 -2.30
C MET A 497 1.37 2.78 -0.82
N ALA A 498 1.45 1.82 0.09
CA ALA A 498 1.32 2.07 1.53
C ALA A 498 2.44 1.41 2.33
N LEU A 499 2.70 1.98 3.51
CA LEU A 499 3.50 1.38 4.56
C LEU A 499 2.60 1.15 5.78
N THR A 500 2.41 -0.10 6.19
CA THR A 500 1.60 -0.50 7.37
C THR A 500 2.51 -0.94 8.52
N CYS A 501 2.05 -0.84 9.77
CA CYS A 501 2.68 -1.58 10.87
C CYS A 501 2.08 -2.99 10.99
N ARG A 502 2.70 -3.89 11.79
CA ARG A 502 2.22 -5.27 12.00
C ARG A 502 0.80 -5.43 12.60
N HIS A 503 0.16 -4.33 12.98
CA HIS A 503 -1.24 -4.26 13.44
C HIS A 503 -2.21 -3.76 12.33
N ASP A 504 -1.78 -3.80 11.06
CA ASP A 504 -2.54 -3.44 9.86
C ASP A 504 -2.95 -1.95 9.78
N HIS A 505 -2.31 -1.08 10.57
CA HIS A 505 -2.55 0.37 10.53
C HIS A 505 -1.64 0.99 9.44
N PRO A 506 -2.19 1.65 8.40
CA PRO A 506 -1.40 2.42 7.44
C PRO A 506 -0.75 3.61 8.15
N LEU A 507 0.57 3.71 8.07
CA LEU A 507 1.37 4.79 8.65
C LEU A 507 1.53 5.95 7.67
N PHE A 508 1.81 5.61 6.41
CA PHE A 508 1.99 6.54 5.29
C PHE A 508 1.46 5.91 4.00
N VAL A 509 0.94 6.73 3.09
CA VAL A 509 0.41 6.31 1.78
C VAL A 509 0.89 7.26 0.67
N VAL A 510 1.38 6.71 -0.44
CA VAL A 510 1.68 7.45 -1.67
C VAL A 510 0.56 7.21 -2.69
N ASN A 511 0.00 8.27 -3.27
CA ASN A 511 -0.92 8.17 -4.41
C ASN A 511 -0.11 8.24 -5.72
N MET A 512 0.06 7.10 -6.38
CA MET A 512 0.96 6.95 -7.53
C MET A 512 0.40 7.62 -8.79
N LYS A 513 1.26 8.37 -9.50
CA LYS A 513 1.00 8.97 -10.82
C LYS A 513 1.68 8.20 -11.97
N SER A 514 2.62 7.30 -11.67
CA SER A 514 3.50 6.62 -12.62
C SER A 514 2.90 5.34 -13.20
N ALA A 515 3.23 5.00 -14.45
CA ALA A 515 2.72 3.82 -15.17
C ALA A 515 3.12 2.45 -14.56
N GLY A 516 4.01 2.45 -13.57
CA GLY A 516 4.50 1.30 -12.84
C GLY A 516 4.98 1.69 -11.44
N GLU A 517 5.52 0.71 -10.73
CA GLU A 517 5.97 0.82 -9.34
C GLU A 517 7.39 1.42 -9.29
N LYS A 518 7.50 2.75 -9.27
CA LYS A 518 8.83 3.38 -9.07
C LYS A 518 9.35 3.05 -7.67
N GLN A 519 10.61 2.59 -7.58
CA GLN A 519 11.31 2.32 -6.30
C GLN A 519 11.25 3.53 -5.35
N SER A 520 11.35 4.75 -5.89
CA SER A 520 11.28 6.02 -5.15
C SER A 520 10.03 6.19 -4.30
N ASN A 521 8.88 5.61 -4.67
CA ASN A 521 7.68 5.64 -3.83
C ASN A 521 7.93 4.94 -2.47
N MET A 522 8.59 3.78 -2.49
CA MET A 522 8.93 3.04 -1.26
C MET A 522 10.03 3.75 -0.47
N LEU A 523 11.00 4.37 -1.16
CA LEU A 523 12.02 5.18 -0.50
C LEU A 523 11.41 6.42 0.19
N ALA A 524 10.42 7.07 -0.42
CA ALA A 524 9.69 8.18 0.19
C ALA A 524 8.91 7.73 1.43
N LEU A 525 8.23 6.58 1.39
CA LEU A 525 7.56 5.97 2.56
C LEU A 525 8.55 5.68 3.71
N LEU A 526 9.73 5.13 3.41
CA LEU A 526 10.77 4.84 4.40
C LEU A 526 11.44 6.11 4.96
N GLN A 527 11.65 7.15 4.15
CA GLN A 527 12.11 8.47 4.63
C GLN A 527 11.09 9.13 5.57
N MET A 528 9.79 9.04 5.24
CA MET A 528 8.73 9.52 6.12
C MET A 528 8.67 8.70 7.43
N LEU A 529 8.95 7.40 7.40
CA LEU A 529 9.08 6.63 8.65
C LEU A 529 10.27 7.10 9.49
N PHE A 530 11.46 7.25 8.91
CA PHE A 530 12.66 7.56 9.70
C PHE A 530 12.72 8.99 10.25
N SER A 531 12.07 9.97 9.61
CA SER A 531 11.91 11.33 10.16
C SER A 531 10.98 11.40 11.39
N HIS A 532 10.15 10.38 11.59
CA HIS A 532 9.22 10.25 12.70
C HIS A 532 9.70 9.33 13.85
N LEU A 533 10.90 8.75 13.75
CA LEU A 533 11.48 7.78 14.70
C LEU A 533 12.77 8.28 15.38
N PRO A 534 13.07 7.84 16.63
CA PRO A 534 14.31 8.19 17.32
C PRO A 534 15.52 7.41 16.77
N ARG A 535 16.73 7.93 16.99
CA ARG A 535 17.98 7.39 16.40
C ARG A 535 18.32 5.97 16.84
N ASN A 536 17.83 5.51 17.99
CA ASN A 536 18.01 4.14 18.48
C ASN A 536 16.87 3.17 18.08
N PHE A 537 15.92 3.60 17.25
CA PHE A 537 14.83 2.74 16.76
C PHE A 537 15.26 1.95 15.52
N VAL A 538 15.26 0.62 15.63
CA VAL A 538 15.55 -0.31 14.53
C VAL A 538 14.24 -0.89 14.00
N VAL A 539 14.10 -0.94 12.68
CA VAL A 539 12.88 -1.31 11.97
C VAL A 539 13.08 -2.64 11.23
N GLY A 540 12.14 -3.57 11.45
CA GLY A 540 11.97 -4.74 10.58
C GLY A 540 11.05 -4.38 9.42
N PHE A 541 11.54 -4.48 8.20
CA PHE A 541 10.80 -4.13 6.99
C PHE A 541 10.50 -5.37 6.14
N LEU A 542 9.21 -5.60 5.87
CA LEU A 542 8.73 -6.65 4.95
C LEU A 542 8.27 -6.05 3.62
N TYR A 543 8.68 -6.67 2.52
CA TYR A 543 8.25 -6.30 1.16
C TYR A 543 8.47 -7.45 0.18
N ASP A 544 7.51 -7.67 -0.72
CA ASP A 544 7.53 -8.63 -1.84
C ASP A 544 8.90 -8.83 -2.49
N ILE A 545 9.57 -7.73 -2.82
CA ILE A 545 10.83 -7.70 -3.56
C ILE A 545 11.96 -7.08 -2.72
N VAL A 546 11.93 -7.23 -1.39
CA VAL A 546 12.91 -6.62 -0.47
C VAL A 546 14.36 -6.93 -0.86
N CYS A 547 14.65 -8.12 -1.40
CA CYS A 547 15.99 -8.51 -1.83
C CYS A 547 16.50 -7.64 -2.99
N GLN A 548 15.61 -7.20 -3.90
CA GLN A 548 15.95 -6.23 -4.96
C GLN A 548 16.03 -4.82 -4.41
N LEU A 549 15.17 -4.46 -3.47
CA LEU A 549 15.23 -3.16 -2.81
C LEU A 549 16.56 -3.00 -2.06
N GLU A 550 16.97 -3.99 -1.26
CA GLU A 550 18.23 -3.98 -0.52
C GLU A 550 19.44 -4.00 -1.45
N ARG A 551 19.44 -4.85 -2.49
CA ARG A 551 20.44 -4.84 -3.57
C ARG A 551 20.60 -3.44 -4.16
N SER A 552 19.49 -2.78 -4.49
CA SER A 552 19.46 -1.44 -5.07
C SER A 552 19.90 -0.36 -4.07
N LEU A 553 19.44 -0.41 -2.82
CA LEU A 553 19.84 0.48 -1.72
C LEU A 553 21.36 0.45 -1.49
N ARG A 554 21.95 -0.75 -1.45
CA ARG A 554 23.39 -0.97 -1.25
C ARG A 554 24.22 -0.53 -2.46
N LYS A 555 23.79 -0.90 -3.66
CA LYS A 555 24.47 -0.60 -4.92
C LYS A 555 24.55 0.90 -5.25
N TRP A 556 23.51 1.66 -4.89
CA TRP A 556 23.39 3.07 -5.20
C TRP A 556 23.56 4.00 -3.99
N ASN A 557 23.65 3.46 -2.77
CA ASN A 557 23.71 4.20 -1.50
C ASN A 557 22.59 5.25 -1.35
N PHE A 558 21.35 4.88 -1.70
CA PHE A 558 20.22 5.84 -1.69
C PHE A 558 19.91 6.42 -0.30
N PHE A 559 20.21 5.70 0.78
CA PHE A 559 20.02 6.17 2.15
C PHE A 559 21.36 6.36 2.89
N PRO A 560 21.43 7.32 3.83
CA PRO A 560 22.57 7.46 4.75
C PRO A 560 22.84 6.18 5.55
N PRO A 561 24.10 5.92 5.98
CA PRO A 561 24.44 4.77 6.82
C PRO A 561 23.57 4.66 8.09
N GLU A 562 23.24 5.81 8.70
CA GLU A 562 22.39 5.93 9.88
C GLU A 562 20.97 5.39 9.67
N TYR A 563 20.52 5.23 8.43
CA TYR A 563 19.25 4.57 8.10
C TYR A 563 19.48 3.09 7.78
N MET A 564 20.48 2.78 6.94
CA MET A 564 20.78 1.42 6.50
C MET A 564 21.17 0.48 7.64
N GLU A 565 21.82 0.98 8.69
CA GLU A 565 22.18 0.18 9.87
C GLU A 565 21.03 0.04 10.89
N ARG A 566 19.88 0.68 10.63
CA ARG A 566 18.63 0.57 11.41
C ARG A 566 17.52 -0.20 10.67
N MET A 567 17.82 -0.85 9.54
CA MET A 567 16.88 -1.69 8.80
C MET A 567 17.29 -3.16 8.84
N GLU A 568 16.32 -4.02 9.12
CA GLU A 568 16.39 -5.48 8.96
C GLU A 568 15.33 -5.88 7.93
N PHE A 569 15.70 -6.73 6.96
CA PHE A 569 14.89 -6.98 5.78
C PHE A 569 14.33 -8.41 5.73
N ALA A 570 13.06 -8.56 5.35
CA ALA A 570 12.39 -9.84 5.09
C ALA A 570 11.37 -9.74 3.94
N VAL A 571 10.99 -10.87 3.35
CA VAL A 571 9.89 -10.93 2.36
C VAL A 571 8.59 -11.35 3.07
N SER A 572 7.46 -10.74 2.71
CA SER A 572 6.13 -11.14 3.21
C SER A 572 5.86 -12.63 2.95
N VAL A 573 5.27 -13.34 3.90
CA VAL A 573 5.22 -14.82 3.91
C VAL A 573 4.59 -15.41 2.63
N LEU A 574 3.47 -14.87 2.15
CA LEU A 574 2.80 -15.40 0.95
C LEU A 574 3.64 -15.17 -0.32
N HIS A 575 4.42 -14.09 -0.34
CA HIS A 575 5.23 -13.67 -1.48
C HIS A 575 6.60 -14.36 -1.52
N ALA A 576 7.10 -14.86 -0.38
CA ALA A 576 8.37 -15.57 -0.28
C ALA A 576 8.44 -16.84 -1.16
N PHE A 577 7.31 -17.54 -1.35
CA PHE A 577 7.20 -18.68 -2.26
C PHE A 577 7.49 -18.35 -3.73
N GLY A 578 7.40 -17.07 -4.13
CA GLY A 578 7.77 -16.62 -5.47
C GLY A 578 9.28 -16.57 -5.70
N HIS A 579 10.08 -16.43 -4.64
CA HIS A 579 11.54 -16.34 -4.72
C HIS A 579 12.22 -17.70 -4.95
N ASN A 580 13.50 -17.65 -5.32
CA ASN A 580 14.38 -18.82 -5.29
C ASN A 580 14.66 -19.23 -3.83
N TRP A 581 14.82 -20.54 -3.58
CA TRP A 581 15.13 -21.14 -2.27
C TRP A 581 16.24 -20.43 -1.49
N VAL A 582 17.34 -20.03 -2.15
CA VAL A 582 18.48 -19.38 -1.49
C VAL A 582 18.13 -17.98 -0.96
N CYS A 583 17.20 -17.28 -1.64
CA CYS A 583 16.62 -16.03 -1.14
C CYS A 583 15.69 -16.30 0.06
N GLN A 584 14.86 -17.36 0.00
CA GLN A 584 14.00 -17.75 1.12
C GLN A 584 14.80 -18.08 2.39
N LEU A 585 15.95 -18.75 2.29
CA LEU A 585 16.83 -19.02 3.45
C LEU A 585 17.29 -17.74 4.18
N GLN A 586 17.43 -16.61 3.47
CA GLN A 586 17.97 -15.36 4.01
C GLN A 586 16.90 -14.34 4.40
N TYR A 587 15.74 -14.37 3.73
CA TYR A 587 14.68 -13.36 3.85
C TYR A 587 13.32 -13.88 4.32
N HIS A 588 13.09 -15.19 4.44
CA HIS A 588 11.81 -15.70 4.95
C HIS A 588 11.72 -15.44 6.46
N PRO A 589 10.69 -14.75 7.00
CA PRO A 589 10.65 -14.34 8.41
C PRO A 589 10.52 -15.51 9.39
N ARG A 590 10.10 -16.70 8.94
CA ARG A 590 10.15 -17.95 9.73
C ARG A 590 11.53 -18.63 9.76
N ARG A 591 12.51 -18.17 8.96
CA ARG A 591 13.90 -18.68 8.96
C ARG A 591 14.91 -17.62 9.42
N ARG A 592 14.64 -16.34 9.13
CA ARG A 592 15.44 -15.20 9.57
C ARG A 592 15.03 -14.79 10.98
N THR A 593 16.02 -14.57 11.85
CA THR A 593 15.85 -13.97 13.18
C THR A 593 15.15 -12.61 13.13
N LEU A 594 14.64 -12.19 14.29
CA LEU A 594 14.08 -10.88 14.66
C LEU A 594 12.62 -10.60 14.28
N PHE A 595 11.98 -11.38 13.40
CA PHE A 595 10.61 -11.11 12.93
C PHE A 595 9.49 -11.77 13.77
N GLY A 596 9.82 -12.69 14.69
CA GLY A 596 8.82 -13.46 15.45
C GLY A 596 7.87 -14.24 14.55
N LEU A 597 6.56 -14.21 14.87
CA LEU A 597 5.51 -14.83 14.05
C LEU A 597 4.84 -13.81 13.10
N SER A 598 5.50 -12.69 12.82
CA SER A 598 4.98 -11.65 11.92
C SER A 598 4.95 -12.13 10.46
N ASP A 599 3.85 -11.85 9.78
CA ASP A 599 3.52 -12.35 8.43
C ASP A 599 3.92 -11.37 7.31
N GLY A 600 3.68 -10.07 7.52
CA GLY A 600 3.93 -9.00 6.53
C GLY A 600 2.69 -8.62 5.72
N GLU A 601 1.62 -9.41 5.78
CA GLU A 601 0.43 -9.33 4.90
C GLU A 601 -0.56 -8.22 5.31
N GLY A 602 -0.05 -7.11 5.86
CA GLY A 602 -0.85 -6.03 6.48
C GLY A 602 -1.42 -5.04 5.45
N CYS A 603 -0.71 -4.84 4.34
CA CYS A 603 -1.18 -4.00 3.24
C CYS A 603 -2.37 -4.66 2.53
N GLU A 604 -2.36 -5.98 2.42
CA GLU A 604 -3.31 -6.83 1.71
C GLU A 604 -4.66 -6.79 2.43
N ARG A 605 -4.63 -6.94 3.77
CA ARG A 605 -5.77 -6.71 4.67
C ARG A 605 -6.30 -5.28 4.56
N PHE A 606 -5.43 -4.28 4.50
CA PHE A 606 -5.83 -2.88 4.28
C PHE A 606 -6.52 -2.69 2.91
N TRP A 607 -5.94 -3.16 1.81
CA TRP A 607 -6.53 -3.09 0.46
C TRP A 607 -7.88 -3.78 0.37
N HIS A 608 -8.04 -4.93 1.03
CA HIS A 608 -9.33 -5.61 1.14
C HIS A 608 -10.37 -4.69 1.80
N SER A 609 -10.05 -4.12 2.96
CA SER A 609 -10.97 -3.28 3.75
C SER A 609 -11.46 -2.02 3.01
N ILE A 610 -10.64 -1.42 2.13
CA ILE A 610 -11.02 -0.24 1.33
C ILE A 610 -11.56 -0.58 -0.07
N SER A 611 -11.56 -1.86 -0.47
CA SER A 611 -11.89 -2.25 -1.85
C SER A 611 -13.31 -1.89 -2.30
N LYS A 612 -14.25 -1.78 -1.35
CA LYS A 612 -15.61 -1.25 -1.58
C LYS A 612 -15.64 0.16 -2.19
N LEU A 613 -14.59 0.96 -1.96
CA LEU A 613 -14.50 2.33 -2.45
C LEU A 613 -13.98 2.44 -3.90
N ILE A 614 -13.40 1.39 -4.49
CA ILE A 614 -12.71 1.44 -5.80
C ILE A 614 -13.60 2.07 -6.89
N ALA A 615 -14.87 1.66 -6.99
CA ALA A 615 -15.80 2.18 -7.99
C ALA A 615 -16.16 3.66 -7.79
N TYR A 616 -16.19 4.14 -6.54
CA TYR A 616 -16.42 5.56 -6.21
C TYR A 616 -15.16 6.39 -6.49
N LEU A 617 -14.00 5.95 -5.99
CA LEU A 617 -12.72 6.65 -6.08
C LEU A 617 -12.18 6.75 -7.52
N ARG A 618 -12.66 5.87 -8.43
CA ARG A 618 -12.31 5.89 -9.85
C ARG A 618 -12.90 7.08 -10.63
N VAL A 619 -14.04 7.61 -10.18
CA VAL A 619 -14.77 8.74 -10.81
C VAL A 619 -14.86 9.97 -9.89
N CYS A 620 -14.07 9.98 -8.82
CA CYS A 620 -14.03 11.06 -7.84
C CYS A 620 -13.04 12.16 -8.27
N GLY A 621 -13.20 13.37 -7.72
CA GLY A 621 -12.16 14.41 -7.81
C GLY A 621 -10.90 14.01 -7.03
N TYR A 622 -9.75 14.62 -7.33
CA TYR A 622 -8.46 14.31 -6.71
C TYR A 622 -8.48 14.56 -5.19
N HIS A 623 -8.83 15.78 -4.77
CA HIS A 623 -8.84 16.11 -3.34
C HIS A 623 -9.97 15.37 -2.61
N ARG A 624 -11.15 15.27 -3.22
CA ARG A 624 -12.27 14.48 -2.70
C ARG A 624 -11.92 12.99 -2.52
N ARG A 625 -11.12 12.41 -3.43
CA ARG A 625 -10.62 11.02 -3.36
C ARG A 625 -9.68 10.84 -2.17
N LEU A 626 -8.67 11.69 -2.02
CA LEU A 626 -7.72 11.65 -0.90
C LEU A 626 -8.45 11.82 0.44
N TYR A 627 -9.31 12.83 0.55
CA TYR A 627 -10.14 13.06 1.75
C TYR A 627 -10.97 11.83 2.12
N THR A 628 -11.60 11.17 1.14
CA THR A 628 -12.41 9.96 1.37
C THR A 628 -11.54 8.79 1.86
N LEU A 629 -10.33 8.64 1.32
CA LEU A 629 -9.37 7.63 1.76
C LEU A 629 -8.88 7.90 3.19
N ASP A 630 -8.45 9.11 3.52
CA ASP A 630 -8.06 9.51 4.89
C ASP A 630 -9.18 9.27 5.91
N THR A 631 -10.42 9.59 5.53
CA THR A 631 -11.61 9.38 6.37
C THR A 631 -11.85 7.89 6.63
N GLN A 632 -11.71 7.04 5.61
CA GLN A 632 -11.87 5.59 5.75
C GLN A 632 -10.72 4.98 6.58
N ILE A 633 -9.48 5.40 6.35
CA ILE A 633 -8.28 4.92 7.06
C ILE A 633 -8.40 5.21 8.56
N ARG A 634 -8.78 6.43 8.96
CA ARG A 634 -8.98 6.76 10.38
C ARG A 634 -10.13 5.99 11.01
N HIS A 635 -11.23 5.77 10.29
CA HIS A 635 -12.32 4.93 10.79
C HIS A 635 -11.87 3.49 11.05
N LEU A 636 -11.19 2.86 10.08
CA LEU A 636 -10.65 1.51 10.20
C LEU A 636 -9.65 1.40 11.35
N ARG A 637 -8.71 2.35 11.45
CA ARG A 637 -7.68 2.37 12.51
C ARG A 637 -8.28 2.64 13.89
N ASN A 638 -9.28 3.50 14.03
CA ASN A 638 -9.97 3.69 15.32
C ASN A 638 -10.74 2.42 15.74
N ALA A 639 -11.38 1.72 14.80
CA ALA A 639 -12.01 0.43 15.07
C ALA A 639 -10.99 -0.67 15.44
N SER A 640 -9.79 -0.62 14.84
CA SER A 640 -8.68 -1.53 15.16
C SER A 640 -8.06 -1.25 16.53
N ILE A 641 -7.82 0.03 16.90
CA ILE A 641 -7.39 0.45 18.24
C ILE A 641 -8.31 -0.13 19.32
N GLY A 642 -9.64 -0.06 19.13
CA GLY A 642 -10.62 -0.68 20.03
C GLY A 642 -10.47 -2.18 20.24
N ARG A 643 -9.84 -2.90 19.28
CA ARG A 643 -9.60 -4.35 19.29
C ARG A 643 -8.16 -4.76 19.60
N LEU A 644 -7.19 -3.84 19.72
CA LEU A 644 -5.76 -4.19 19.90
C LEU A 644 -5.50 -5.18 21.05
N GLY A 645 -6.15 -5.02 22.20
CA GLY A 645 -6.03 -5.97 23.31
C GLY A 645 -6.53 -7.40 22.96
N ALA A 646 -7.57 -7.52 22.13
CA ALA A 646 -8.08 -8.80 21.66
C ALA A 646 -7.18 -9.41 20.57
N TRP A 647 -6.60 -8.58 19.70
CA TRP A 647 -5.59 -9.01 18.72
C TRP A 647 -4.34 -9.58 19.42
N LEU A 648 -3.84 -8.90 20.46
CA LEU A 648 -2.74 -9.41 21.30
C LEU A 648 -3.11 -10.71 22.01
N GLY A 649 -4.35 -10.83 22.50
CA GLY A 649 -4.87 -12.07 23.08
C GLY A 649 -4.88 -13.25 22.10
N ARG A 650 -5.28 -13.04 20.84
CA ARG A 650 -5.24 -14.08 19.80
C ARG A 650 -3.82 -14.43 19.35
N ARG A 651 -2.97 -13.42 19.12
CA ARG A 651 -1.55 -13.65 18.78
C ARG A 651 -0.81 -14.39 19.90
N TRP A 652 -1.16 -14.15 21.17
CA TRP A 652 -0.66 -14.92 22.30
C TRP A 652 -1.11 -16.39 22.26
N ALA A 653 -2.40 -16.67 22.04
CA ALA A 653 -2.91 -18.03 21.91
C ALA A 653 -2.23 -18.79 20.75
N HIS A 654 -2.23 -18.20 19.55
CA HIS A 654 -1.56 -18.73 18.36
C HIS A 654 -0.07 -19.03 18.59
N MET A 655 0.65 -18.15 19.30
CA MET A 655 2.04 -18.37 19.67
C MET A 655 2.21 -19.56 20.63
N ILE A 656 1.32 -19.73 21.62
CA ILE A 656 1.33 -20.88 22.53
C ILE A 656 1.01 -22.19 21.79
N ASP A 657 0.09 -22.17 20.83
CA ASP A 657 -0.23 -23.35 20.01
C ASP A 657 0.95 -23.75 19.11
N LYS A 658 1.57 -22.80 18.38
CA LYS A 658 2.77 -23.05 17.59
C LYS A 658 3.97 -23.48 18.44
N ARG A 659 4.13 -22.89 19.63
CA ARG A 659 5.16 -23.31 20.60
C ARG A 659 4.96 -24.75 21.07
N ARG A 660 3.71 -25.19 21.32
CA ARG A 660 3.41 -26.59 21.66
C ARG A 660 3.77 -27.53 20.51
N GLU A 661 3.24 -27.28 19.32
CA GLU A 661 3.51 -28.09 18.11
C GLU A 661 5.01 -28.21 17.83
N ALA A 662 5.75 -27.10 17.93
CA ALA A 662 7.20 -27.09 17.72
C ALA A 662 7.98 -27.74 18.87
N THR A 663 7.49 -27.71 20.12
CA THR A 663 8.10 -28.44 21.25
C THR A 663 7.95 -29.95 21.06
N GLU A 664 6.74 -30.41 20.70
CA GLU A 664 6.46 -31.83 20.45
C GLU A 664 7.34 -32.38 19.32
N LEU A 665 7.47 -31.65 18.20
CA LEU A 665 8.36 -32.01 17.09
C LEU A 665 9.87 -31.92 17.42
N PHE A 666 10.26 -31.08 18.38
CA PHE A 666 11.64 -30.98 18.86
C PHE A 666 12.00 -32.17 19.76
N ASP A 667 11.14 -32.51 20.72
CA ASP A 667 11.33 -33.66 21.60
C ASP A 667 11.30 -34.99 20.83
N GLU A 668 10.41 -35.13 19.83
CA GLU A 668 10.38 -36.29 18.93
C GLU A 668 11.65 -36.45 18.09
N CYS A 669 12.38 -35.37 17.78
CA CYS A 669 13.57 -35.47 16.94
C CYS A 669 14.77 -36.09 17.67
N GLY A 670 14.83 -35.98 19.01
CA GLY A 670 15.87 -36.59 19.84
C GLY A 670 17.28 -35.97 19.73
N HIS A 671 17.44 -34.83 19.05
CA HIS A 671 18.72 -34.13 18.89
C HIS A 671 18.85 -32.90 19.80
N SER A 672 20.08 -32.50 20.10
CA SER A 672 20.40 -31.31 20.90
C SER A 672 20.29 -30.01 20.07
N ARG A 673 19.84 -28.90 20.69
CA ARG A 673 19.70 -27.57 20.03
C ARG A 673 21.01 -27.16 19.35
N GLU A 674 22.14 -27.38 20.01
CA GLU A 674 23.48 -27.05 19.52
C GLU A 674 23.87 -27.82 18.25
N LEU A 675 23.44 -29.08 18.11
CA LEU A 675 23.66 -29.87 16.89
C LEU A 675 22.79 -29.36 15.74
N LEU A 676 21.53 -29.03 16.03
CA LEU A 676 20.57 -28.51 15.05
C LEU A 676 20.98 -27.11 14.56
N GLU A 677 21.45 -26.23 15.45
CA GLU A 677 22.04 -24.93 15.10
C GLU A 677 23.28 -25.07 14.21
N GLU A 678 24.19 -25.99 14.55
CA GLU A 678 25.40 -26.26 13.78
C GLU A 678 25.09 -26.81 12.38
N GLU A 679 24.17 -27.77 12.29
CA GLU A 679 23.73 -28.34 11.01
C GLU A 679 22.91 -27.36 10.17
N HIS A 680 22.06 -26.52 10.78
CA HIS A 680 21.39 -25.42 10.07
C HIS A 680 22.41 -24.40 9.52
N ARG A 681 23.45 -24.04 10.30
CA ARG A 681 24.50 -23.13 9.82
C ARG A 681 25.28 -23.71 8.64
N LYS A 682 25.55 -25.02 8.65
CA LYS A 682 26.13 -25.75 7.51
C LYS A 682 25.19 -25.76 6.30
N GLN A 683 23.88 -25.94 6.51
CA GLN A 683 22.88 -25.88 5.44
C GLN A 683 22.91 -24.51 4.74
N VAL A 684 22.77 -23.43 5.50
CA VAL A 684 22.75 -22.06 4.95
C VAL A 684 24.06 -21.75 4.24
N ALA A 685 25.22 -22.05 4.84
CA ALA A 685 26.52 -21.79 4.23
C ALA A 685 26.79 -22.62 2.96
N ALA A 686 26.30 -23.86 2.88
CA ALA A 686 26.40 -24.69 1.69
C ALA A 686 25.46 -24.23 0.57
N GLN A 687 24.22 -23.84 0.91
CA GLN A 687 23.18 -23.50 -0.06
C GLN A 687 23.25 -22.05 -0.56
N THR A 688 23.92 -21.14 0.16
CA THR A 688 24.14 -19.73 -0.26
C THR A 688 25.47 -19.50 -0.99
N LYS A 689 26.31 -20.53 -1.11
CA LYS A 689 27.61 -20.52 -1.81
C LYS A 689 27.44 -20.11 -3.29
N PRO A 690 28.12 -19.04 -3.78
CA PRO A 690 28.04 -18.63 -5.19
C PRO A 690 28.50 -19.72 -6.15
N LEU A 691 27.91 -19.76 -7.35
CA LEU A 691 28.15 -20.83 -8.32
C LEU A 691 29.61 -20.87 -8.81
N PRO A 692 30.26 -22.05 -8.87
CA PRO A 692 31.67 -22.15 -9.26
C PRO A 692 31.90 -21.74 -10.73
N LYS A 693 33.03 -21.04 -10.94
CA LYS A 693 33.39 -20.23 -12.11
C LYS A 693 32.74 -20.62 -13.44
N ARG A 694 32.13 -19.62 -14.10
CA ARG A 694 31.31 -19.79 -15.31
C ARG A 694 32.08 -20.36 -16.50
N SER A 695 33.40 -20.19 -16.59
CA SER A 695 34.21 -20.78 -17.68
C SER A 695 34.13 -22.32 -17.74
N ARG A 696 33.97 -23.01 -16.59
CA ARG A 696 33.75 -24.47 -16.52
C ARG A 696 32.27 -24.87 -16.62
N THR A 697 31.35 -23.91 -16.69
CA THR A 697 29.92 -24.12 -16.46
C THR A 697 29.05 -23.62 -17.63
N ALA A 698 29.49 -22.64 -18.42
CA ALA A 698 28.81 -22.19 -19.64
C ALA A 698 28.70 -23.33 -20.68
N GLY A 699 29.77 -24.10 -20.86
CA GLY A 699 29.78 -25.33 -21.64
C GLY A 699 28.79 -26.38 -21.12
N LYS A 700 28.73 -26.59 -19.80
CA LYS A 700 27.74 -27.49 -19.15
C LYS A 700 26.30 -27.03 -19.37
N LEU A 701 26.00 -25.74 -19.23
CA LEU A 701 24.67 -25.16 -19.45
C LEU A 701 24.25 -25.25 -20.93
N ALA A 702 25.19 -25.02 -21.85
CA ALA A 702 24.96 -25.25 -23.28
C ALA A 702 24.68 -26.72 -23.58
N VAL A 703 25.41 -27.64 -22.94
CA VAL A 703 25.19 -29.10 -23.00
C VAL A 703 23.83 -29.50 -22.42
N GLU A 704 23.42 -28.98 -21.26
CA GLU A 704 22.09 -29.27 -20.70
C GLU A 704 20.98 -28.74 -21.62
N ALA A 705 21.10 -27.51 -22.11
CA ALA A 705 20.14 -26.95 -23.07
C ALA A 705 20.05 -27.77 -24.37
N ILE A 706 21.15 -28.37 -24.83
CA ILE A 706 21.18 -29.32 -25.95
C ILE A 706 20.50 -30.63 -25.57
N ILE A 707 20.78 -31.23 -24.41
CA ILE A 707 20.14 -32.47 -23.93
C ILE A 707 18.62 -32.26 -23.78
N ARG A 708 18.20 -31.17 -23.14
CA ARG A 708 16.79 -30.76 -22.96
C ARG A 708 16.09 -30.62 -24.32
N ARG A 709 16.74 -30.01 -25.32
CA ARG A 709 16.18 -29.88 -26.69
C ARG A 709 16.22 -31.19 -27.48
N ARG A 710 17.20 -32.07 -27.24
CA ARG A 710 17.28 -33.42 -27.83
C ARG A 710 16.13 -34.31 -27.37
N GLN A 711 15.71 -34.16 -26.11
CA GLN A 711 14.51 -34.81 -25.58
C GLN A 711 13.22 -34.22 -26.16
N ALA A 712 13.12 -32.89 -26.31
CA ALA A 712 11.99 -32.26 -27.00
C ALA A 712 11.83 -32.77 -28.45
N VAL A 713 12.93 -32.87 -29.20
CA VAL A 713 12.99 -33.50 -30.53
C VAL A 713 12.56 -34.98 -30.48
N GLY A 714 13.02 -35.75 -29.48
CA GLY A 714 12.60 -37.14 -29.27
C GLY A 714 11.10 -37.31 -28.95
N VAL A 715 10.49 -36.38 -28.22
CA VAL A 715 9.05 -36.35 -27.94
C VAL A 715 8.26 -35.94 -29.20
N LEU A 716 8.75 -34.96 -29.97
CA LEU A 716 8.16 -34.58 -31.25
C LEU A 716 8.17 -35.76 -32.25
N ASN A 717 9.28 -36.50 -32.35
CA ASN A 717 9.33 -37.73 -33.15
C ASN A 717 8.26 -38.74 -32.71
N LYS A 718 8.14 -39.02 -31.40
CA LYS A 718 7.11 -39.94 -30.88
C LYS A 718 5.67 -39.47 -31.12
N ARG A 719 5.41 -38.14 -31.14
CA ARG A 719 4.11 -37.59 -31.53
C ARG A 719 3.87 -37.76 -33.03
N ILE A 720 4.89 -37.53 -33.86
CA ILE A 720 4.81 -37.71 -35.31
C ILE A 720 4.53 -39.18 -35.65
N THR A 721 5.25 -40.14 -35.07
CA THR A 721 4.98 -41.57 -35.29
C THR A 721 3.55 -41.95 -34.91
N ARG A 722 3.01 -41.44 -33.79
CA ARG A 722 1.61 -41.68 -33.41
C ARG A 722 0.58 -41.05 -34.35
N LEU A 723 0.86 -39.85 -34.86
CA LEU A 723 0.00 -39.20 -35.85
C LEU A 723 0.10 -39.90 -37.22
N GLU A 724 1.27 -40.45 -37.56
CA GLU A 724 1.47 -41.29 -38.74
C GLU A 724 0.73 -42.64 -38.59
N GLU A 725 0.76 -43.26 -37.41
CA GLU A 725 -0.06 -44.42 -37.05
C GLU A 725 -1.56 -44.12 -37.22
N THR A 726 -2.08 -43.02 -36.65
CA THR A 726 -3.50 -42.62 -36.79
C THR A 726 -3.91 -42.24 -38.23
N VAL A 727 -2.98 -41.74 -39.06
CA VAL A 727 -3.25 -41.43 -40.49
C VAL A 727 -3.12 -42.66 -41.39
N MET A 728 -2.52 -43.75 -40.90
CA MET A 728 -2.43 -45.05 -41.58
C MET A 728 -3.47 -46.07 -41.10
N ASP A 729 -4.21 -45.75 -40.04
CA ASP A 729 -5.31 -46.56 -39.52
C ASP A 729 -6.50 -46.53 -40.49
N LEU A 730 -6.98 -47.70 -40.88
CA LEU A 730 -8.08 -47.87 -41.84
C LEU A 730 -9.46 -47.88 -41.15
N ASP A 731 -9.50 -48.06 -39.84
CA ASP A 731 -10.72 -48.07 -39.02
C ASP A 731 -10.96 -46.72 -38.31
N ALA A 732 -10.08 -45.72 -38.52
CA ALA A 732 -10.18 -44.38 -37.93
C ALA A 732 -11.18 -43.47 -38.68
N ASP A 733 -11.86 -42.59 -37.93
CA ASP A 733 -12.83 -41.66 -38.49
C ASP A 733 -12.17 -40.60 -39.40
N ALA A 734 -12.85 -40.23 -40.49
CA ALA A 734 -12.32 -39.33 -41.51
C ALA A 734 -11.97 -37.92 -40.97
N GLU A 735 -12.69 -37.41 -39.97
CA GLU A 735 -12.41 -36.11 -39.34
C GLU A 735 -11.23 -36.22 -38.34
N ASP A 736 -11.05 -37.36 -37.67
CA ASP A 736 -9.87 -37.62 -36.85
C ASP A 736 -8.61 -37.83 -37.70
N VAL A 737 -8.71 -38.53 -38.85
CA VAL A 737 -7.62 -38.60 -39.85
C VAL A 737 -7.28 -37.22 -40.40
N ARG A 738 -8.29 -36.40 -40.76
CA ARG A 738 -8.09 -35.02 -41.25
C ARG A 738 -7.37 -34.15 -40.20
N ARG A 739 -7.84 -34.19 -38.94
CA ARG A 739 -7.21 -33.47 -37.82
C ARG A 739 -5.79 -33.96 -37.57
N ALA A 740 -5.57 -35.27 -37.61
CA ALA A 740 -4.24 -35.85 -37.47
C ALA A 740 -3.29 -35.35 -38.57
N GLN A 741 -3.71 -35.28 -39.84
CA GLN A 741 -2.89 -34.74 -40.93
C GLN A 741 -2.46 -33.28 -40.72
N GLU A 742 -3.36 -32.41 -40.23
CA GLU A 742 -3.06 -31.01 -39.91
C GLU A 742 -2.06 -30.88 -38.74
N ASP A 743 -2.27 -31.67 -37.69
CA ASP A 743 -1.43 -31.72 -36.50
C ASP A 743 -0.03 -32.32 -36.80
N LEU A 744 0.03 -33.30 -37.72
CA LEU A 744 1.24 -33.96 -38.22
C LEU A 744 2.08 -33.01 -39.09
N LYS A 745 1.46 -32.19 -39.94
CA LYS A 745 2.13 -31.09 -40.66
C LYS A 745 2.79 -30.12 -39.67
N THR A 746 2.02 -29.65 -38.69
CA THR A 746 2.49 -28.72 -37.66
C THR A 746 3.63 -29.32 -36.81
N ALA A 747 3.52 -30.60 -36.46
CA ALA A 747 4.57 -31.33 -35.74
C ALA A 747 5.85 -31.50 -36.56
N ARG A 748 5.77 -31.85 -37.86
CA ARG A 748 6.92 -31.95 -38.77
C ARG A 748 7.62 -30.60 -38.97
N GLU A 749 6.87 -29.51 -39.11
CA GLU A 749 7.43 -28.15 -39.19
C GLU A 749 8.17 -27.75 -37.89
N LYS A 750 7.59 -28.05 -36.72
CA LYS A 750 8.22 -27.80 -35.43
C LYS A 750 9.49 -28.65 -35.23
N LEU A 751 9.43 -29.94 -35.57
CA LEU A 751 10.58 -30.84 -35.58
C LEU A 751 11.73 -30.30 -36.44
N LYS A 752 11.43 -29.79 -37.64
CA LYS A 752 12.42 -29.18 -38.55
C LYS A 752 13.10 -27.97 -37.91
N LYS A 753 12.33 -27.05 -37.30
CA LYS A 753 12.84 -25.85 -36.59
C LYS A 753 13.70 -26.23 -35.37
N ASP A 754 13.24 -27.15 -34.52
CA ASP A 754 13.97 -27.57 -33.33
C ASP A 754 15.23 -28.38 -33.65
N THR A 755 15.18 -29.27 -34.67
CA THR A 755 16.35 -30.05 -35.12
C THR A 755 17.41 -29.16 -35.76
N ALA A 756 17.02 -28.14 -36.54
CA ALA A 756 17.96 -27.16 -37.08
C ALA A 756 18.62 -26.33 -35.97
N THR A 757 17.85 -25.91 -34.97
CA THR A 757 18.35 -25.15 -33.81
C THR A 757 19.28 -26.00 -32.93
N LEU A 758 18.95 -27.28 -32.75
CA LEU A 758 19.79 -28.25 -32.05
C LEU A 758 21.13 -28.45 -32.77
N LYS A 759 21.11 -28.67 -34.10
CA LYS A 759 22.34 -28.76 -34.91
C LYS A 759 23.19 -27.47 -34.88
N ARG A 760 22.56 -26.29 -34.80
CA ARG A 760 23.28 -25.01 -34.60
C ARG A 760 23.96 -24.96 -33.23
N LYS A 761 23.29 -25.37 -32.15
CA LYS A 761 23.89 -25.40 -30.80
C LYS A 761 24.96 -26.49 -30.64
N GLU A 762 24.77 -27.71 -31.16
CA GLU A 762 25.79 -28.76 -31.16
C GLU A 762 27.08 -28.33 -31.92
N LYS A 763 26.94 -27.56 -33.01
CA LYS A 763 28.08 -26.97 -33.72
C LYS A 763 28.76 -25.81 -32.98
N ALA A 764 28.06 -25.14 -32.07
CA ALA A 764 28.63 -24.03 -31.27
C ALA A 764 29.43 -24.51 -30.05
N LEU A 765 29.25 -25.77 -29.60
CA LEU A 765 30.07 -26.34 -28.52
C LEU A 765 31.55 -26.47 -28.90
N GLY A 766 32.44 -26.21 -27.95
CA GLY A 766 33.88 -26.45 -28.05
C GLY A 766 34.26 -27.93 -28.07
N VAL A 767 35.55 -28.23 -28.23
CA VAL A 767 36.05 -29.62 -28.32
C VAL A 767 35.85 -30.37 -27.00
N GLU A 768 36.20 -29.76 -25.88
CA GLU A 768 36.01 -30.33 -24.53
C GLU A 768 34.52 -30.46 -24.19
N ASP A 769 33.68 -29.48 -24.55
CA ASP A 769 32.23 -29.54 -24.33
C ASP A 769 31.55 -30.66 -25.13
N ARG A 770 32.03 -30.97 -26.34
CA ARG A 770 31.55 -32.13 -27.10
C ARG A 770 32.00 -33.45 -26.46
N ALA A 771 33.18 -33.50 -25.85
CA ALA A 771 33.63 -34.65 -25.07
C ALA A 771 32.79 -34.82 -23.79
N ASN A 772 32.51 -33.73 -23.07
CA ASN A 772 31.61 -33.70 -21.91
C ASN A 772 30.18 -34.11 -22.30
N LEU A 773 29.61 -33.57 -23.39
CA LEU A 773 28.31 -33.99 -23.93
C LEU A 773 28.29 -35.50 -24.20
N ALA A 774 29.34 -36.05 -24.81
CA ALA A 774 29.46 -37.47 -25.10
C ALA A 774 29.62 -38.33 -23.83
N HIS A 775 30.29 -37.83 -22.79
CA HIS A 775 30.43 -38.49 -21.49
C HIS A 775 29.11 -38.48 -20.69
N LEU A 776 28.50 -37.31 -20.56
CA LEU A 776 27.22 -37.10 -19.87
C LEU A 776 26.08 -37.88 -20.55
N THR A 777 26.07 -37.97 -21.88
CA THR A 777 25.11 -38.81 -22.63
C THR A 777 25.33 -40.32 -22.40
N LYS A 778 26.55 -40.76 -22.07
CA LYS A 778 26.87 -42.17 -21.77
C LYS A 778 26.57 -42.55 -20.32
N SER A 779 26.75 -41.62 -19.37
CA SER A 779 26.48 -41.88 -17.95
C SER A 779 24.98 -41.95 -17.65
N LYS A 780 24.46 -43.18 -17.52
CA LYS A 780 23.03 -43.45 -17.23
C LYS A 780 22.55 -42.85 -15.91
N PHE A 781 23.45 -42.62 -14.94
CA PHE A 781 23.11 -41.97 -13.68
C PHE A 781 23.02 -40.45 -13.85
N ILE A 782 24.07 -39.79 -14.38
CA ILE A 782 24.10 -38.32 -14.50
C ILE A 782 23.02 -37.83 -15.47
N ALA A 783 22.79 -38.55 -16.58
CA ALA A 783 21.68 -38.25 -17.48
C ALA A 783 20.30 -38.31 -16.78
N LYS A 784 20.11 -39.19 -15.78
CA LYS A 784 18.89 -39.21 -14.95
C LYS A 784 18.87 -38.10 -13.91
N ARG A 785 20.01 -37.76 -13.29
CA ARG A 785 20.17 -36.62 -12.36
C ARG A 785 19.74 -35.30 -13.03
N MET A 786 20.28 -34.99 -14.21
CA MET A 786 19.91 -33.79 -14.97
C MET A 786 18.43 -33.79 -15.37
N ASN A 787 17.88 -34.93 -15.78
CA ASN A 787 16.45 -35.04 -16.11
C ASN A 787 15.55 -34.82 -14.88
N ALA A 788 15.94 -35.35 -13.72
CA ALA A 788 15.22 -35.16 -12.48
C ALA A 788 15.23 -33.69 -12.06
N ARG A 789 16.39 -33.01 -12.14
CA ARG A 789 16.52 -31.55 -11.92
C ARG A 789 15.65 -30.73 -12.86
N ALA A 790 15.70 -31.00 -14.17
CA ALA A 790 14.89 -30.28 -15.16
C ALA A 790 13.38 -30.50 -14.98
N ILE A 791 12.96 -31.69 -14.52
CA ILE A 791 11.55 -31.95 -14.16
C ILE A 791 11.19 -31.25 -12.84
N LYS A 792 12.05 -31.24 -11.82
CA LYS A 792 11.82 -30.57 -10.54
C LYS A 792 11.70 -29.05 -10.69
N HIS A 793 12.55 -28.43 -11.52
CA HIS A 793 12.44 -27.01 -11.90
C HIS A 793 11.08 -26.70 -12.55
N ARG A 794 10.68 -27.51 -13.54
CA ARG A 794 9.38 -27.36 -14.22
C ARG A 794 8.18 -27.66 -13.32
N LEU A 795 8.39 -28.45 -12.27
CA LEU A 795 7.40 -28.73 -11.25
C LEU A 795 7.28 -27.53 -10.29
N ARG A 796 8.38 -26.92 -9.82
CA ARG A 796 8.40 -25.64 -9.09
C ARG A 796 7.69 -24.53 -9.88
N GLU A 797 8.05 -24.33 -11.16
CA GLU A 797 7.38 -23.37 -12.06
C GLU A 797 5.85 -23.54 -12.04
N LYS A 798 5.37 -24.78 -12.21
CA LYS A 798 3.94 -25.08 -12.24
C LYS A 798 3.25 -25.03 -10.89
N LEU A 799 3.95 -25.35 -9.80
CA LEU A 799 3.40 -25.30 -8.45
C LEU A 799 3.29 -23.86 -7.97
N ARG A 800 4.31 -23.01 -8.20
CA ARG A 800 4.20 -21.56 -8.00
C ARG A 800 3.03 -20.99 -8.81
N ALA A 801 2.97 -21.30 -10.11
CA ALA A 801 1.86 -20.88 -10.97
C ALA A 801 0.50 -21.52 -10.60
N ARG A 802 0.45 -22.57 -9.78
CA ARG A 802 -0.78 -23.15 -9.24
C ARG A 802 -1.17 -22.54 -7.89
N LYS A 803 -0.23 -22.25 -6.98
CA LYS A 803 -0.52 -21.58 -5.70
C LYS A 803 -1.09 -20.20 -5.97
N PHE A 804 -0.38 -19.37 -6.75
CA PHE A 804 -0.90 -18.09 -7.24
C PHE A 804 -2.24 -18.22 -8.01
N GLU A 805 -2.53 -19.33 -8.70
CA GLU A 805 -3.83 -19.54 -9.35
C GLU A 805 -4.93 -20.15 -8.46
N LEU A 806 -4.59 -20.80 -7.34
CA LEU A 806 -5.53 -21.31 -6.33
C LEU A 806 -5.95 -20.22 -5.37
N ASP A 807 -4.94 -19.51 -4.83
CA ASP A 807 -5.05 -18.16 -4.29
C ASP A 807 -6.09 -17.39 -5.11
N ARG A 808 -5.80 -17.13 -6.39
CA ARG A 808 -6.70 -16.39 -7.29
C ARG A 808 -8.18 -16.84 -7.23
N VAL A 809 -8.48 -18.13 -7.06
CA VAL A 809 -9.87 -18.62 -6.97
C VAL A 809 -10.51 -18.23 -5.64
N GLU A 810 -9.93 -18.66 -4.52
CA GLU A 810 -10.50 -18.50 -3.17
C GLU A 810 -10.72 -17.02 -2.85
N ARG A 811 -9.81 -16.19 -3.36
CA ARG A 811 -9.80 -14.74 -3.19
C ARG A 811 -10.94 -14.01 -3.91
N THR A 812 -11.55 -14.62 -4.94
CA THR A 812 -12.78 -14.10 -5.56
C THR A 812 -14.06 -14.61 -4.88
N TYR A 813 -14.00 -15.78 -4.24
CA TYR A 813 -15.13 -16.40 -3.55
C TYR A 813 -15.61 -15.58 -2.35
N ARG A 814 -14.70 -15.18 -1.44
CA ARG A 814 -15.04 -14.39 -0.24
C ARG A 814 -15.70 -13.02 -0.55
N ARG A 815 -15.61 -12.49 -1.79
CA ARG A 815 -16.18 -11.18 -2.18
C ARG A 815 -17.62 -11.18 -2.72
N LYS A 816 -18.19 -12.31 -3.19
CA LYS A 816 -19.44 -12.30 -3.98
C LYS A 816 -20.42 -13.45 -3.65
N LYS A 817 -20.91 -13.52 -2.40
CA LYS A 817 -21.87 -14.53 -1.89
C LYS A 817 -23.23 -14.64 -2.65
N LYS A 818 -23.47 -13.90 -3.76
CA LYS A 818 -24.72 -13.88 -4.55
C LYS A 818 -24.61 -13.77 -6.08
N THR A 819 -23.44 -13.82 -6.73
CA THR A 819 -23.37 -13.70 -8.22
C THR A 819 -22.29 -14.58 -8.88
N GLU A 820 -22.66 -15.25 -9.97
CA GLU A 820 -21.81 -15.98 -10.93
C GLU A 820 -21.17 -17.32 -10.50
N HIS A 821 -22.04 -18.31 -10.24
CA HIS A 821 -21.72 -19.75 -10.24
C HIS A 821 -20.99 -20.24 -11.53
N LYS A 822 -21.06 -19.47 -12.63
CA LYS A 822 -20.36 -19.73 -13.90
C LYS A 822 -18.86 -19.37 -13.86
N LEU A 823 -18.49 -18.32 -13.12
CA LEU A 823 -17.08 -17.95 -12.96
C LEU A 823 -16.36 -19.00 -12.10
N LYS A 824 -17.04 -19.48 -11.06
CA LYS A 824 -16.63 -20.62 -10.24
C LYS A 824 -16.29 -21.84 -11.11
N THR A 825 -17.24 -22.39 -11.87
CA THR A 825 -16.98 -23.60 -12.67
C THR A 825 -15.89 -23.40 -13.72
N HIS A 826 -15.86 -22.29 -14.44
CA HIS A 826 -14.84 -22.07 -15.48
C HIS A 826 -13.40 -21.99 -14.92
N ILE A 827 -13.24 -21.57 -13.66
CA ILE A 827 -11.96 -21.50 -12.96
C ILE A 827 -11.62 -22.84 -12.26
N GLU A 828 -12.58 -23.49 -11.61
CA GLU A 828 -12.40 -24.87 -11.09
C GLU A 828 -11.98 -25.83 -12.20
N ASP A 829 -12.64 -25.75 -13.37
CA ASP A 829 -12.24 -26.47 -14.58
C ASP A 829 -10.81 -26.13 -15.00
N ALA A 830 -10.35 -24.88 -14.82
CA ALA A 830 -9.00 -24.46 -15.22
C ALA A 830 -7.91 -25.05 -14.31
N VAL A 831 -8.15 -25.11 -13.00
CA VAL A 831 -7.28 -25.79 -12.03
C VAL A 831 -7.30 -27.31 -12.27
N ALA A 832 -8.49 -27.91 -12.38
CA ALA A 832 -8.66 -29.33 -12.64
C ALA A 832 -8.03 -29.78 -13.98
N ARG A 833 -8.01 -28.92 -15.01
CA ARG A 833 -7.29 -29.16 -16.27
C ARG A 833 -5.75 -29.21 -16.10
N ARG A 834 -5.19 -28.59 -15.05
CA ARG A 834 -3.74 -28.54 -14.81
C ARG A 834 -3.23 -29.66 -13.91
N ASP A 835 -4.00 -30.10 -12.92
CA ASP A 835 -3.59 -31.10 -11.94
C ASP A 835 -3.10 -32.43 -12.54
N PRO A 836 -3.74 -33.03 -13.58
CA PRO A 836 -3.21 -34.20 -14.27
C PRO A 836 -1.81 -33.98 -14.85
N SER A 837 -1.51 -32.75 -15.26
CA SER A 837 -0.21 -32.37 -15.85
C SER A 837 0.89 -32.16 -14.79
N ILE A 838 0.51 -31.84 -13.55
CA ILE A 838 1.41 -31.73 -12.40
C ILE A 838 1.66 -33.13 -11.84
N GLN A 839 0.60 -33.90 -11.57
CA GLN A 839 0.73 -35.32 -11.18
C GLN A 839 1.55 -36.13 -12.18
N THR A 840 1.45 -35.86 -13.49
CA THR A 840 2.29 -36.52 -14.50
C THR A 840 3.78 -36.18 -14.33
N LEU A 841 4.14 -34.94 -14.00
CA LEU A 841 5.52 -34.56 -13.71
C LEU A 841 6.02 -35.20 -12.40
N VAL A 842 5.20 -35.25 -11.35
CA VAL A 842 5.52 -35.96 -10.09
C VAL A 842 5.78 -37.44 -10.35
N ARG A 843 4.90 -38.12 -11.11
CA ARG A 843 5.08 -39.54 -11.50
C ARG A 843 6.37 -39.75 -12.29
N GLN A 844 6.72 -38.84 -13.19
CA GLN A 844 7.99 -38.90 -13.96
C GLN A 844 9.22 -38.66 -13.06
N TYR A 845 9.19 -37.66 -12.19
CA TYR A 845 10.25 -37.38 -11.21
C TYR A 845 10.47 -38.57 -10.27
N ASN A 846 9.40 -39.09 -9.66
CA ASN A 846 9.48 -40.23 -8.75
C ASN A 846 9.93 -41.52 -9.44
N THR A 847 9.68 -41.67 -10.74
CA THR A 847 10.23 -42.77 -11.56
C THR A 847 11.75 -42.61 -11.69
N LEU A 848 12.24 -41.42 -12.03
CA LEU A 848 13.69 -41.14 -12.10
C LEU A 848 14.37 -41.34 -10.73
N CYS A 849 13.73 -40.91 -9.63
CA CYS A 849 14.25 -41.12 -8.27
C CYS A 849 14.38 -42.61 -7.94
N LYS A 850 13.37 -43.43 -8.27
CA LYS A 850 13.42 -44.91 -8.11
C LYS A 850 14.53 -45.54 -8.97
N GLU A 851 14.70 -45.09 -10.20
CA GLU A 851 15.78 -45.56 -11.09
C GLU A 851 17.18 -45.13 -10.60
N MET A 852 17.33 -43.91 -10.07
CA MET A 852 18.57 -43.44 -9.47
C MET A 852 18.91 -44.22 -8.19
N LYS A 853 17.95 -44.42 -7.28
CA LYS A 853 18.10 -45.27 -6.08
C LYS A 853 18.50 -46.71 -6.44
N LYS A 854 17.99 -47.25 -7.56
CA LYS A 854 18.43 -48.53 -8.12
C LYS A 854 19.87 -48.49 -8.65
N LEU A 855 20.27 -47.46 -9.41
CA LEU A 855 21.64 -47.32 -9.93
C LEU A 855 22.68 -47.13 -8.81
N VAL A 856 22.33 -46.42 -7.72
CA VAL A 856 23.17 -46.32 -6.51
C VAL A 856 23.32 -47.70 -5.85
N LYS A 857 22.22 -48.44 -5.62
CA LYS A 857 22.26 -49.81 -5.07
C LYS A 857 23.06 -50.79 -5.94
N GLU A 858 23.03 -50.62 -7.27
CA GLU A 858 23.81 -51.42 -8.23
C GLU A 858 25.29 -50.98 -8.35
N ARG A 859 25.75 -49.98 -7.58
CA ARG A 859 27.09 -49.38 -7.68
C ARG A 859 27.44 -48.86 -9.10
N LYS A 860 26.43 -48.31 -9.79
CA LYS A 860 26.53 -47.71 -11.14
C LYS A 860 26.34 -46.18 -11.14
N ALA A 861 26.28 -45.59 -9.94
CA ALA A 861 26.45 -44.17 -9.69
C ALA A 861 27.89 -43.87 -9.25
N PRO A 862 28.35 -42.61 -9.23
CA PRO A 862 29.55 -42.20 -8.52
C PRO A 862 29.54 -42.63 -7.04
N LYS A 863 30.70 -42.56 -6.37
CA LYS A 863 30.77 -42.70 -4.91
C LYS A 863 29.90 -41.64 -4.23
N ASN A 864 29.50 -41.91 -2.99
CA ASN A 864 28.71 -41.03 -2.09
C ASN A 864 27.40 -40.46 -2.69
N SER A 865 26.97 -40.91 -3.88
CA SER A 865 25.81 -40.37 -4.60
C SER A 865 24.49 -40.62 -3.87
N ILE A 866 23.95 -39.58 -3.26
CA ILE A 866 22.62 -39.57 -2.64
C ILE A 866 21.57 -39.64 -3.76
N PRO A 867 20.60 -40.59 -3.71
CA PRO A 867 19.46 -40.57 -4.61
C PRO A 867 18.45 -39.50 -4.16
N PRO A 868 17.89 -38.67 -5.07
CA PRO A 868 16.89 -37.67 -4.72
C PRO A 868 15.62 -38.32 -4.12
N ALA A 869 15.02 -37.61 -3.16
CA ALA A 869 13.81 -38.06 -2.48
C ALA A 869 12.56 -37.95 -3.36
N PRO A 870 11.61 -38.91 -3.29
CA PRO A 870 10.40 -38.92 -4.12
C PRO A 870 9.26 -38.11 -3.47
N ILE A 871 8.76 -37.10 -4.16
CA ILE A 871 7.71 -36.20 -3.66
C ILE A 871 6.37 -36.93 -3.56
N ASP A 872 5.63 -36.81 -2.45
CA ASP A 872 4.30 -37.41 -2.33
C ASP A 872 3.27 -36.73 -3.26
N PRO A 873 2.58 -37.47 -4.16
CA PRO A 873 1.52 -36.92 -5.00
C PRO A 873 0.27 -36.42 -4.25
N LYS A 874 0.14 -36.65 -2.93
CA LYS A 874 -0.95 -36.09 -2.10
C LYS A 874 -0.53 -34.83 -1.34
N ALA A 875 0.60 -34.83 -0.63
CA ALA A 875 1.05 -33.69 0.17
C ALA A 875 1.44 -32.45 -0.67
N ILE A 876 1.91 -32.64 -1.92
CA ILE A 876 2.40 -31.58 -2.85
C ILE A 876 1.42 -30.43 -3.18
N TRP A 877 0.23 -30.44 -2.61
CA TRP A 877 -0.80 -29.42 -2.85
C TRP A 877 -0.91 -28.36 -1.74
N GLY A 878 -0.38 -28.60 -0.53
CA GLY A 878 -0.29 -27.58 0.53
C GLY A 878 0.82 -26.56 0.26
N LEU A 879 1.97 -27.06 -0.21
CA LEU A 879 3.11 -26.26 -0.64
C LEU A 879 3.77 -25.48 0.51
N ASP A 880 4.17 -26.21 1.55
CA ASP A 880 4.92 -25.73 2.73
C ASP A 880 6.29 -25.16 2.30
N VAL A 881 6.83 -24.21 3.06
CA VAL A 881 8.20 -23.68 2.91
C VAL A 881 9.24 -24.79 3.10
N ASP A 882 8.91 -25.83 3.86
CA ASP A 882 9.79 -26.97 4.14
C ASP A 882 9.59 -28.20 3.24
N ASP A 883 8.67 -28.14 2.27
CA ASP A 883 8.45 -29.23 1.31
C ASP A 883 9.74 -29.62 0.57
N GLU A 884 9.93 -30.93 0.36
CA GLU A 884 11.07 -31.47 -0.40
C GLU A 884 11.11 -30.98 -1.86
N ILE A 885 10.07 -30.31 -2.35
CA ILE A 885 10.06 -29.66 -3.66
C ILE A 885 11.13 -28.56 -3.77
N TRP A 886 11.42 -27.82 -2.70
CA TRP A 886 12.31 -26.66 -2.74
C TRP A 886 13.80 -27.02 -2.72
N GLN A 887 14.15 -28.11 -2.03
CA GLN A 887 15.52 -28.59 -1.86
C GLN A 887 16.00 -29.37 -3.11
N ASP A 888 17.28 -29.24 -3.52
CA ASP A 888 17.86 -29.98 -4.67
C ASP A 888 18.76 -31.17 -4.27
N VAL A 889 18.50 -31.76 -3.09
CA VAL A 889 19.18 -32.97 -2.57
C VAL A 889 19.31 -34.07 -3.64
N GLY A 890 20.56 -34.50 -3.89
CA GLY A 890 20.87 -35.54 -4.88
C GLY A 890 20.83 -35.09 -6.36
N LEU A 891 20.67 -33.79 -6.64
CA LEU A 891 20.56 -33.24 -8.00
C LEU A 891 21.75 -32.36 -8.43
N ASP A 892 22.65 -32.03 -7.51
CA ASP A 892 23.87 -31.25 -7.77
C ASP A 892 25.09 -32.09 -8.19
N GLU A 893 26.16 -31.39 -8.60
CA GLU A 893 27.34 -31.98 -9.26
C GLU A 893 28.64 -31.97 -8.43
N GLU A 894 28.58 -31.67 -7.12
CA GLU A 894 29.77 -31.76 -6.27
C GLU A 894 30.08 -33.25 -5.97
N ASP A 895 30.88 -33.86 -6.86
CA ASP A 895 31.50 -35.18 -6.68
C ASP A 895 32.62 -35.12 -5.62
N ASP A 896 32.26 -34.73 -4.40
CA ASP A 896 33.17 -34.60 -3.25
C ASP A 896 33.25 -35.94 -2.50
N ASP A 897 34.45 -36.47 -2.23
CA ASP A 897 34.66 -37.75 -1.52
C ASP A 897 34.28 -37.66 0.00
N THR A 898 33.88 -36.47 0.46
CA THR A 898 33.45 -36.15 1.83
C THR A 898 32.12 -36.83 2.20
N GLU A 899 31.90 -37.14 3.49
CA GLU A 899 30.61 -37.67 3.95
C GLU A 899 29.54 -36.57 3.99
N PRO A 900 28.31 -36.81 3.50
CA PRO A 900 27.23 -35.83 3.58
C PRO A 900 26.93 -35.36 5.02
N PRO A 901 26.64 -34.07 5.25
CA PRO A 901 26.24 -33.54 6.55
C PRO A 901 24.86 -34.10 6.98
N LEU A 902 24.54 -34.00 8.27
CA LEU A 902 23.34 -34.60 8.85
C LEU A 902 22.06 -33.96 8.32
N TRP A 903 22.01 -32.62 8.18
CA TRP A 903 20.86 -31.91 7.59
C TRP A 903 20.51 -32.39 6.16
N LEU A 904 21.46 -33.02 5.45
CA LEU A 904 21.27 -33.50 4.07
C LEU A 904 20.86 -34.99 3.99
N LYS A 905 21.02 -35.76 5.08
CA LYS A 905 20.84 -37.23 5.08
C LYS A 905 19.92 -37.78 6.18
N ASP A 906 19.57 -36.98 7.19
CA ASP A 906 18.78 -37.39 8.34
C ASP A 906 17.48 -36.58 8.45
N ASP A 907 16.36 -37.27 8.30
CA ASP A 907 15.02 -36.68 8.34
C ASP A 907 14.65 -36.16 9.74
N THR A 908 15.22 -36.75 10.80
CA THR A 908 15.01 -36.28 12.18
C THR A 908 15.76 -34.98 12.43
N VAL A 909 16.98 -34.81 11.90
CA VAL A 909 17.71 -33.53 11.94
C VAL A 909 17.00 -32.48 11.08
N ARG A 910 16.48 -32.84 9.89
CA ARG A 910 15.65 -31.92 9.09
C ARG A 910 14.39 -31.48 9.86
N SER A 911 13.72 -32.37 10.60
CA SER A 911 12.56 -31.99 11.40
C SER A 911 12.93 -31.13 12.61
N GLY A 912 14.00 -31.50 13.33
CA GLY A 912 14.51 -30.76 14.48
C GLY A 912 14.92 -29.32 14.14
N ILE A 913 15.57 -29.09 12.98
CA ILE A 913 15.92 -27.73 12.52
C ILE A 913 14.67 -26.87 12.35
N ARG A 914 13.58 -27.42 11.80
CA ARG A 914 12.31 -26.67 11.61
C ARG A 914 11.63 -26.36 12.95
N ALA A 915 11.54 -27.37 13.81
CA ALA A 915 11.00 -27.24 15.16
C ALA A 915 11.77 -26.17 15.98
N MET A 916 13.10 -26.24 15.96
CA MET A 916 13.99 -25.26 16.58
C MET A 916 13.75 -23.83 16.05
N LEU A 917 13.68 -23.65 14.72
CA LEU A 917 13.48 -22.32 14.13
C LEU A 917 12.13 -21.71 14.53
N GLU A 918 11.05 -22.50 14.54
CA GLU A 918 9.72 -22.03 14.96
C GLU A 918 9.63 -21.80 16.48
N LEU A 919 10.37 -22.56 17.30
CA LEU A 919 10.59 -22.24 18.72
C LEU A 919 11.31 -20.89 18.88
N ASP A 920 12.38 -20.63 18.11
CA ASP A 920 13.03 -19.31 18.11
C ASP A 920 12.05 -18.19 17.68
N ARG A 921 11.15 -18.47 16.72
CA ARG A 921 10.12 -17.49 16.30
C ARG A 921 9.14 -17.22 17.44
N CYS A 922 8.75 -18.25 18.19
CA CYS A 922 7.86 -18.15 19.34
C CYS A 922 8.52 -17.48 20.56
N GLU A 923 9.82 -17.66 20.78
CA GLU A 923 10.61 -16.94 21.80
C GLU A 923 10.61 -15.42 21.49
N GLU A 924 10.88 -15.03 20.24
CA GLU A 924 10.85 -13.63 19.81
C GLU A 924 9.46 -13.00 19.87
N GLU A 925 8.42 -13.75 19.52
CA GLU A 925 7.04 -13.25 19.48
C GLU A 925 6.49 -13.01 20.90
N GLU A 926 6.81 -13.87 21.87
CA GLU A 926 6.49 -13.63 23.29
C GLU A 926 7.10 -12.33 23.80
N VAL A 927 8.40 -12.10 23.54
CA VAL A 927 9.10 -10.86 23.93
C VAL A 927 8.44 -9.63 23.28
N ARG A 928 7.98 -9.75 22.03
CA ARG A 928 7.29 -8.67 21.31
C ARG A 928 5.88 -8.40 21.84
N ILE A 929 5.07 -9.43 22.06
CA ILE A 929 3.74 -9.29 22.67
C ILE A 929 3.85 -8.65 24.07
N PHE A 930 4.86 -9.04 24.86
CA PHE A 930 5.11 -8.40 26.16
C PHE A 930 5.50 -6.92 26.02
N HIS A 931 6.30 -6.55 25.01
CA HIS A 931 6.61 -5.14 24.73
C HIS A 931 5.35 -4.36 24.32
N GLU A 932 4.52 -4.91 23.44
CA GLU A 932 3.30 -4.27 22.95
C GLU A 932 2.25 -4.11 24.06
N CYS A 933 2.07 -5.11 24.92
CA CYS A 933 1.26 -4.98 26.15
C CYS A 933 1.77 -3.84 27.05
N ARG A 934 3.09 -3.71 27.24
CA ARG A 934 3.70 -2.59 27.98
C ARG A 934 3.56 -1.25 27.24
N ALA A 935 3.57 -1.22 25.91
CA ALA A 935 3.40 -0.01 25.12
C ALA A 935 1.97 0.55 25.23
N LEU A 936 0.94 -0.31 25.12
CA LEU A 936 -0.44 0.06 25.44
C LEU A 936 -0.58 0.56 26.88
N ARG A 937 0.15 -0.06 27.82
CA ARG A 937 0.15 0.26 29.25
C ARG A 937 0.68 1.66 29.56
N TYR A 938 1.79 2.05 28.93
CA TYR A 938 2.39 3.38 29.05
C TYR A 938 1.57 4.45 28.32
N TRP A 939 1.17 4.17 27.07
CA TRP A 939 0.43 5.12 26.26
C TRP A 939 -0.90 5.52 26.90
N LEU A 940 -1.70 4.56 27.38
CA LEU A 940 -3.00 4.90 27.96
C LEU A 940 -2.89 5.74 29.23
N ALA A 941 -1.85 5.51 30.05
CA ALA A 941 -1.59 6.31 31.25
C ALA A 941 -1.25 7.76 30.87
N GLU A 942 -0.33 7.95 29.93
CA GLU A 942 0.06 9.28 29.44
C GLU A 942 -1.11 10.02 28.76
N GLU A 943 -1.86 9.38 27.87
CA GLU A 943 -3.04 9.99 27.24
C GLU A 943 -4.12 10.37 28.26
N TRP A 944 -4.28 9.60 29.34
CA TRP A 944 -5.25 9.90 30.39
C TRP A 944 -4.83 11.13 31.22
N GLU A 945 -3.55 11.23 31.58
CA GLU A 945 -2.98 12.38 32.28
C GLU A 945 -3.02 13.64 31.40
N VAL A 946 -2.62 13.53 30.13
CA VAL A 946 -2.68 14.64 29.15
C VAL A 946 -4.12 15.10 28.91
N VAL A 947 -5.08 14.19 28.73
CA VAL A 947 -6.51 14.57 28.56
C VAL A 947 -7.05 15.20 29.85
N ALA A 948 -6.65 14.73 31.04
CA ALA A 948 -7.03 15.36 32.30
C ALA A 948 -6.46 16.78 32.45
N SER A 949 -5.21 17.03 32.00
CA SER A 949 -4.60 18.37 31.97
C SER A 949 -5.31 19.28 30.97
N ALA A 950 -5.58 18.81 29.74
CA ALA A 950 -6.35 19.55 28.75
C ALA A 950 -7.78 19.87 29.23
N MET A 951 -8.38 19.01 30.06
CA MET A 951 -9.68 19.27 30.69
C MET A 951 -9.59 20.41 31.71
N ALA A 952 -8.52 20.47 32.52
CA ALA A 952 -8.29 21.58 33.44
C ALA A 952 -8.00 22.89 32.69
N GLU A 953 -7.13 22.87 31.68
CA GLU A 953 -6.88 24.02 30.79
C GLU A 953 -8.18 24.53 30.12
N ALA A 954 -9.10 23.63 29.74
CA ALA A 954 -10.40 24.01 29.17
C ALA A 954 -11.40 24.55 30.21
N ASP A 955 -11.37 24.06 31.45
CA ASP A 955 -12.13 24.61 32.58
C ASP A 955 -11.62 26.03 32.94
N ASP A 956 -10.30 26.24 33.03
CA ASP A 956 -9.68 27.55 33.34
C ASP A 956 -9.89 28.63 32.26
N ASN A 957 -10.18 28.23 31.02
CA ASN A 957 -10.45 29.11 29.89
C ASN A 957 -11.96 29.30 29.57
N ASP A 958 -12.87 28.79 30.40
CA ASP A 958 -14.33 28.78 30.19
C ASP A 958 -14.80 28.11 28.85
N ASP A 959 -13.96 27.29 28.19
CA ASP A 959 -14.31 26.62 26.91
C ASP A 959 -15.14 25.33 27.17
N PHE A 960 -16.36 25.53 27.64
CA PHE A 960 -17.32 24.47 27.95
C PHE A 960 -17.55 23.49 26.79
N GLY A 961 -17.51 23.98 25.54
CA GLY A 961 -17.61 23.15 24.35
C GLY A 961 -16.44 22.18 24.21
N LEU A 962 -15.20 22.67 24.28
CA LEU A 962 -13.99 21.84 24.26
C LEU A 962 -13.95 20.89 25.46
N ARG A 963 -14.30 21.38 26.65
CA ARG A 963 -14.34 20.63 27.90
C ARG A 963 -15.25 19.41 27.84
N HIS A 964 -16.42 19.54 27.21
CA HIS A 964 -17.32 18.41 26.95
C HIS A 964 -16.70 17.41 25.97
N GLN A 965 -16.10 17.86 24.86
CA GLN A 965 -15.44 16.95 23.92
C GLN A 965 -14.27 16.17 24.57
N LEU A 966 -13.50 16.80 25.47
CA LEU A 966 -12.45 16.14 26.23
C LEU A 966 -13.02 15.14 27.27
N GLN A 967 -14.16 15.44 27.88
CA GLN A 967 -14.88 14.49 28.75
C GLN A 967 -15.33 13.23 27.98
N LEU A 968 -15.80 13.38 26.73
CA LEU A 968 -16.09 12.25 25.85
C LEU A 968 -14.81 11.47 25.53
N ARG A 969 -13.71 12.16 25.22
CA ARG A 969 -12.42 11.52 24.93
C ARG A 969 -11.90 10.71 26.11
N ARG A 970 -11.98 11.23 27.33
CA ARG A 970 -11.69 10.48 28.58
C ARG A 970 -12.60 9.26 28.72
N THR A 971 -13.90 9.38 28.39
CA THR A 971 -14.85 8.26 28.43
C THR A 971 -14.51 7.17 27.40
N GLU A 972 -14.04 7.54 26.20
CA GLU A 972 -13.50 6.59 25.20
C GLU A 972 -12.26 5.87 25.73
N LEU A 973 -11.31 6.59 26.33
CA LEU A 973 -10.10 5.98 26.92
C LEU A 973 -10.44 5.01 28.06
N CYS A 974 -11.47 5.29 28.87
CA CYS A 974 -11.93 4.38 29.92
C CYS A 974 -12.55 3.09 29.34
N LYS A 975 -13.30 3.19 28.22
CA LYS A 975 -13.83 2.02 27.49
C LYS A 975 -12.73 1.18 26.85
N LEU A 976 -11.75 1.85 26.24
CA LEU A 976 -10.55 1.23 25.68
C LEU A 976 -9.74 0.49 26.76
N CYS A 977 -9.59 1.10 27.94
CA CYS A 977 -8.99 0.48 29.11
C CYS A 977 -9.73 -0.80 29.54
N ALA A 978 -11.05 -0.71 29.68
CA ALA A 978 -11.88 -1.81 30.14
C ALA A 978 -11.84 -3.02 29.18
N SER A 979 -11.81 -2.80 27.86
CA SER A 979 -11.69 -3.87 26.86
C SER A 979 -10.28 -4.47 26.85
N TRP A 980 -9.23 -3.64 26.80
CA TRP A 980 -7.84 -4.09 26.76
C TRP A 980 -7.46 -4.91 28.00
N ILE A 981 -7.76 -4.43 29.22
CA ILE A 981 -7.50 -5.16 30.48
C ILE A 981 -8.19 -6.54 30.49
N THR A 982 -9.38 -6.63 29.90
CA THR A 982 -10.14 -7.88 29.87
C THR A 982 -9.52 -8.88 28.91
N ALA A 983 -9.04 -8.42 27.74
CA ALA A 983 -8.46 -9.27 26.71
C ALA A 983 -7.02 -9.73 27.02
N ILE A 984 -6.13 -8.83 27.50
CA ILE A 984 -4.72 -9.19 27.76
C ILE A 984 -4.49 -9.89 29.12
N ARG A 985 -5.55 -10.16 29.89
CA ARG A 985 -5.48 -10.77 31.23
C ARG A 985 -4.73 -12.11 31.27
N GLY A 986 -4.79 -12.90 30.18
CA GLY A 986 -4.12 -14.19 30.08
C GLY A 986 -2.62 -14.13 29.74
N ILE A 987 -2.07 -12.93 29.48
CA ILE A 987 -0.70 -12.75 29.00
C ILE A 987 0.22 -12.48 30.22
N PRO A 988 1.21 -13.33 30.53
CA PRO A 988 2.01 -13.27 31.76
C PRO A 988 3.17 -12.25 31.71
N PHE A 989 2.94 -11.07 31.13
CA PHE A 989 3.97 -10.03 31.04
C PHE A 989 4.24 -9.36 32.39
N LYS A 990 5.50 -8.96 32.64
CA LYS A 990 5.90 -8.31 33.90
C LYS A 990 5.19 -6.96 34.08
N LEU A 991 4.42 -6.83 35.17
CA LEU A 991 3.72 -5.61 35.58
C LEU A 991 4.57 -4.65 36.44
N GLU A 992 5.70 -5.13 36.96
CA GLU A 992 6.60 -4.36 37.81
C GLU A 992 7.20 -3.16 37.06
N GLY A 993 7.23 -1.99 37.72
CA GLY A 993 7.72 -0.74 37.13
C GLY A 993 6.80 -0.09 36.07
N LEU A 994 5.57 -0.59 35.88
CA LEU A 994 4.58 0.03 34.99
C LEU A 994 3.69 1.05 35.75
N PRO A 995 3.25 2.15 35.10
CA PRO A 995 2.34 3.14 35.72
C PRO A 995 0.96 2.53 36.01
N PRO A 996 0.06 3.20 36.78
CA PRO A 996 -1.38 2.87 36.79
C PRO A 996 -1.99 3.00 35.37
N TRP A 997 -3.23 2.55 35.14
CA TRP A 997 -3.84 2.61 33.79
C TRP A 997 -4.38 3.98 33.40
N GLY A 998 -4.48 4.92 34.35
CA GLY A 998 -5.25 6.16 34.23
C GLY A 998 -6.59 6.04 34.97
N PRO A 999 -7.60 5.33 34.43
CA PRO A 999 -8.88 5.12 35.09
C PRO A 999 -8.77 4.43 36.45
N SER A 1000 -9.63 4.84 37.38
CA SER A 1000 -9.86 4.15 38.66
C SER A 1000 -10.65 2.84 38.49
N ASP A 1001 -10.53 1.94 39.47
CA ASP A 1001 -11.33 0.69 39.50
C ASP A 1001 -12.85 0.95 39.62
N ASP A 1002 -13.28 2.14 40.05
CA ASP A 1002 -14.69 2.55 40.04
C ASP A 1002 -15.16 2.99 38.66
N GLU A 1003 -14.39 3.82 37.94
CA GLU A 1003 -14.67 4.16 36.54
C GLU A 1003 -14.69 2.91 35.65
N LEU A 1004 -13.73 1.99 35.84
CA LEU A 1004 -13.68 0.71 35.13
C LEU A 1004 -14.83 -0.24 35.50
N ARG A 1005 -15.36 -0.17 36.72
CA ARG A 1005 -16.55 -0.95 37.11
C ARG A 1005 -17.83 -0.36 36.52
N ALA A 1006 -17.99 0.96 36.54
CA ALA A 1006 -19.13 1.64 35.94
C ALA A 1006 -19.24 1.34 34.43
N VAL A 1007 -18.15 1.54 33.68
CA VAL A 1007 -18.10 1.26 32.24
C VAL A 1007 -18.38 -0.22 31.93
N ARG A 1008 -17.85 -1.16 32.73
CA ARG A 1008 -18.14 -2.60 32.58
C ARG A 1008 -19.59 -2.97 32.92
N LEU A 1009 -20.30 -2.16 33.71
CA LEU A 1009 -21.71 -2.35 34.01
C LEU A 1009 -22.57 -1.85 32.84
N ASP A 1010 -22.28 -0.66 32.30
CA ASP A 1010 -22.93 -0.14 31.08
C ASP A 1010 -22.77 -1.07 29.89
N ASP A 1011 -21.55 -1.53 29.60
CA ASP A 1011 -21.28 -2.47 28.50
C ASP A 1011 -21.98 -3.83 28.72
N LYS A 1012 -22.15 -4.27 29.97
CA LYS A 1012 -22.95 -5.45 30.29
C LYS A 1012 -24.43 -5.21 30.03
N ASN A 1013 -24.99 -4.12 30.54
CA ASN A 1013 -26.41 -3.77 30.34
C ASN A 1013 -26.74 -3.67 28.84
N ALA A 1014 -25.87 -3.04 28.05
CA ALA A 1014 -26.01 -2.97 26.59
C ALA A 1014 -25.96 -4.36 25.92
N LYS A 1015 -25.10 -5.28 26.39
CA LYS A 1015 -25.03 -6.66 25.87
C LYS A 1015 -26.19 -7.55 26.32
N THR A 1016 -26.73 -7.35 27.54
CA THR A 1016 -27.92 -8.07 27.99
C THR A 1016 -29.13 -7.72 27.14
N VAL A 1017 -29.31 -6.43 26.81
CA VAL A 1017 -30.36 -5.97 25.88
C VAL A 1017 -30.19 -6.51 24.45
N ALA A 1018 -28.97 -6.88 24.04
CA ALA A 1018 -28.72 -7.52 22.75
C ALA A 1018 -29.02 -9.03 22.74
N ARG A 1019 -28.77 -9.75 23.86
CA ARG A 1019 -29.06 -11.19 23.98
C ARG A 1019 -30.55 -11.54 24.04
N ASP A 1020 -31.43 -10.54 24.15
CA ASP A 1020 -32.88 -10.71 24.02
C ASP A 1020 -33.38 -10.64 22.54
N VAL A 1021 -32.47 -10.56 21.55
CA VAL A 1021 -32.81 -10.37 20.12
C VAL A 1021 -32.18 -11.40 19.18
N ASP A 1022 -30.89 -11.72 19.34
CA ASP A 1022 -30.13 -12.57 18.40
C ASP A 1022 -29.56 -13.82 19.11
N ASP A 1023 -30.05 -15.02 18.74
CA ASP A 1023 -29.67 -16.33 19.32
C ASP A 1023 -29.20 -17.34 18.23
N ASP A 1024 -28.97 -16.86 16.99
CA ASP A 1024 -28.65 -17.66 15.79
C ASP A 1024 -27.23 -17.40 15.18
N ASP A 1025 -26.48 -16.38 15.64
CA ASP A 1025 -25.24 -15.88 14.99
C ASP A 1025 -23.93 -16.09 15.82
N GLU A 1026 -23.94 -16.82 16.96
CA GLU A 1026 -22.71 -17.09 17.76
C GLU A 1026 -21.80 -18.25 17.21
N GLU A 1027 -21.92 -18.66 15.93
CA GLU A 1027 -21.06 -19.69 15.27
C GLU A 1027 -20.38 -19.24 13.94
N GLU A 1028 -19.67 -18.11 13.89
CA GLU A 1028 -18.52 -17.94 12.97
C GLU A 1028 -17.20 -18.01 13.77
N VAL A 1029 -16.63 -19.22 13.82
CA VAL A 1029 -15.32 -19.49 14.46
C VAL A 1029 -14.19 -19.03 13.53
N GLU A 1030 -13.72 -17.79 13.70
CA GLU A 1030 -12.49 -17.29 13.06
C GLU A 1030 -11.27 -18.10 13.58
N ALA A 1031 -10.87 -19.14 12.84
CA ALA A 1031 -9.79 -20.04 13.19
C ALA A 1031 -8.41 -19.51 12.78
N ASP A 1032 -7.96 -18.42 13.40
CA ASP A 1032 -6.62 -17.79 13.28
C ASP A 1032 -5.47 -18.76 13.72
N GLY A 1033 -5.27 -19.89 13.03
CA GLY A 1033 -4.40 -20.99 13.48
C GLY A 1033 -3.88 -21.96 12.41
N GLU A 1034 -4.72 -22.36 11.45
CA GLU A 1034 -4.30 -23.14 10.27
C GLU A 1034 -3.91 -22.20 9.09
N GLU A 1035 -3.45 -22.77 7.98
CA GLU A 1035 -2.96 -22.03 6.80
C GLU A 1035 -4.10 -21.39 5.96
N GLU A 1036 -4.84 -20.42 6.51
CA GLU A 1036 -5.86 -19.68 5.74
C GLU A 1036 -5.24 -18.73 4.68
N GLU A 1037 -5.35 -19.09 3.40
CA GLU A 1037 -4.94 -18.25 2.26
C GLU A 1037 -5.92 -17.07 2.03
N LEU A 1038 -5.65 -15.94 2.72
CA LEU A 1038 -6.49 -14.72 2.75
C LEU A 1038 -6.28 -13.74 1.56
N PRO A 1039 -7.21 -12.76 1.27
CA PRO A 1039 -7.59 -12.57 -0.13
C PRO A 1039 -7.37 -11.27 -0.92
N ILE A 1040 -6.78 -11.44 -2.12
CA ILE A 1040 -6.24 -10.37 -2.99
C ILE A 1040 -6.92 -10.23 -4.39
N GLU A 1041 -7.42 -11.27 -5.06
CA GLU A 1041 -7.37 -11.35 -6.56
C GLU A 1041 -8.61 -11.02 -7.44
N ASP A 1042 -9.57 -10.18 -7.00
CA ASP A 1042 -10.43 -9.45 -7.98
C ASP A 1042 -9.62 -8.38 -8.78
N ILE A 1043 -8.38 -8.12 -8.35
CA ILE A 1043 -7.46 -7.08 -8.82
C ILE A 1043 -6.98 -7.26 -10.27
N GLU A 1044 -6.51 -8.46 -10.62
CA GLU A 1044 -5.92 -8.73 -11.93
C GLU A 1044 -6.90 -9.31 -12.95
N ALA A 1045 -8.03 -9.87 -12.50
CA ALA A 1045 -9.05 -10.40 -13.42
C ALA A 1045 -9.58 -9.30 -14.36
N PHE A 1046 -9.80 -8.09 -13.80
CA PHE A 1046 -10.19 -6.91 -14.56
C PHE A 1046 -9.11 -6.51 -15.57
N GLN A 1047 -7.84 -6.49 -15.16
CA GLN A 1047 -6.70 -6.09 -16.02
C GLN A 1047 -6.55 -7.01 -17.23
N ARG A 1048 -6.67 -8.34 -17.04
CA ARG A 1048 -6.53 -9.31 -18.14
C ARG A 1048 -7.74 -9.30 -19.09
N ALA A 1049 -8.95 -9.04 -18.59
CA ALA A 1049 -10.14 -8.84 -19.43
C ALA A 1049 -10.04 -7.55 -20.26
N GLU A 1050 -9.55 -6.46 -19.65
CA GLU A 1050 -9.43 -5.14 -20.30
C GLU A 1050 -8.34 -5.12 -21.38
N VAL A 1051 -7.22 -5.83 -21.19
CA VAL A 1051 -6.21 -6.06 -22.26
C VAL A 1051 -6.77 -6.91 -23.41
N TYR A 1052 -7.62 -7.90 -23.12
CA TYR A 1052 -8.27 -8.69 -24.17
C TYR A 1052 -9.28 -7.85 -24.96
N ALA A 1053 -10.00 -6.92 -24.30
CA ALA A 1053 -10.87 -5.96 -24.96
C ALA A 1053 -10.09 -4.95 -25.82
N GLN A 1054 -8.99 -4.40 -25.30
CA GLN A 1054 -8.11 -3.45 -26.03
C GLN A 1054 -7.57 -4.09 -27.32
N ASN A 1055 -7.11 -5.34 -27.26
CA ASN A 1055 -6.65 -6.09 -28.44
C ASN A 1055 -7.75 -6.44 -29.47
N THR A 1056 -9.03 -6.18 -29.17
CA THR A 1056 -10.16 -6.37 -30.10
C THR A 1056 -10.79 -5.08 -30.62
N VAL A 1057 -10.34 -3.91 -30.16
CA VAL A 1057 -10.79 -2.60 -30.68
C VAL A 1057 -9.98 -2.19 -31.91
N ASP A 1058 -8.70 -2.55 -31.98
CA ASP A 1058 -7.81 -2.26 -33.12
C ASP A 1058 -8.21 -2.95 -34.45
N SER A 1059 -9.23 -3.82 -34.45
CA SER A 1059 -9.68 -4.56 -35.65
C SER A 1059 -11.03 -4.11 -36.23
N TYR A 1060 -11.60 -2.98 -35.78
CA TYR A 1060 -12.98 -2.57 -36.15
C TYR A 1060 -13.14 -1.07 -36.49
N LEU A 1061 -12.15 -0.45 -37.15
CA LEU A 1061 -12.21 0.93 -37.66
C LEU A 1061 -11.93 1.03 -39.17
N ASP A 1062 -12.45 0.09 -39.97
CA ASP A 1062 -12.27 0.07 -41.43
C ASP A 1062 -13.56 -0.30 -42.20
N LEU A 1063 -14.67 0.37 -41.86
CA LEU A 1063 -15.90 0.44 -42.66
C LEU A 1063 -16.48 1.86 -42.55
N GLY A 1064 -16.37 2.64 -43.63
CA GLY A 1064 -16.74 4.06 -43.62
C GLY A 1064 -18.19 4.36 -44.01
N PHE A 1065 -18.71 5.46 -43.45
CA PHE A 1065 -19.74 6.34 -44.02
C PHE A 1065 -19.57 7.76 -43.46
#